data_AF-A0A5C3QEP9-F1
#
_entry.id   AF-A0A5C3QEP9-F1
#
_cell.length_a   1.000
_cell.length_b   1.000
_cell.length_c   1.000
_cell.angle_alpha   90.00
_cell.angle_beta   90.00
_cell.angle_gamma   90.00
#
_symmetry.space_group_name_H-M   'P 1'
#
loop_
_entity.id
_entity.type
_entity.pdbx_description
1 polymer ?
#
loop_
_entity_poly.entity_id
_entity_poly.type
_entity_poly.pdbx_seq_one_letter_code
_entity_poly.pdbx_strand_id
1 'polypeptide(L)'
;MDAHALKSLLQHQLATDASTASHLPYVLDVLTEQHFNTSTHTPKWSARLSSLLHSKEPSARWAGLCLCLRTAELSKDIMIEFSSGWITVAIPLLSKTEPLPTLKAAIRLILHLFTSSVDKPEYQRQVCTPNVTKYSAALLALTTRNEEQSFQVLIMDAMRRLLKTYPTLLKPSYQSISALTLKHLNGGSPTPVHPSLLDSASKLFASLHYTGGKAGSSSLWKTNIEETVRLARTALAEIRTTFPSTDYADRSNTRLGQDSSVSVPLYLDRLRCCVATVVQLLLSSSQRLFHVPIGLLSSLVLSLLSCTVDEQVEGHIDPSVRVLEVSVVPSLWEMGCDLLTVMCTRTKRSMSPRAPQILTSITFQLEQTLSSTQRLRFLDAAHRVLLTTHTVASGASANRLTKAVLPSLLVLVQMKEQPNGAPSANGTKSKKRSRAFEGDELLSRNRGTVFKTHSDEQCALVAIDLLKSLLSEPNLSQPLRSLVSRFILSLLISLPQTLPSSLSSNTGFHVQLSECVQDTALVIGLGSSTSQSRTLGLIVNSTSSQRPLHHEIELLLHPRLPPLLRSVPRTDFIALTRSEESNEEASLRHELGLVLLESDQTQPQPEPVNTNPGPSTSMAIETRETSYVSESIVQQQKSPAPAPPQHQQMEVDNPPSQTFIQAAPSVQREISESPVQTVHTTVRTTSSVVTTLERKAGSSSLPTVQDDDEEMPSIDVDSDSDSD
;
A
#
# COMPACT_ATOMS: atom_id res chain seq x y z
N MET A 1 -48.05 -30.71 15.45
CA MET A 1 -46.80 -30.72 16.24
C MET A 1 -45.68 -30.67 15.23
N ASP A 2 -45.13 -29.49 14.98
CA ASP A 2 -44.08 -29.34 13.98
C ASP A 2 -42.84 -30.10 14.46
N ALA A 3 -42.40 -31.06 13.66
CA ALA A 3 -41.22 -31.85 14.00
C ALA A 3 -40.04 -30.90 14.13
N HIS A 4 -39.35 -30.93 15.28
CA HIS A 4 -38.19 -30.08 15.53
C HIS A 4 -37.18 -30.21 14.38
N ALA A 5 -36.71 -29.07 13.84
CA ALA A 5 -35.90 -29.04 12.62
C ALA A 5 -34.68 -29.98 12.65
N LEU A 6 -33.92 -30.01 13.76
CA LEU A 6 -32.80 -30.95 13.93
C LEU A 6 -33.19 -32.42 13.77
N LYS A 7 -34.38 -32.82 14.24
CA LYS A 7 -34.86 -34.19 14.11
C LYS A 7 -35.08 -34.54 12.63
N SER A 8 -35.70 -33.63 11.88
CA SER A 8 -35.89 -33.81 10.44
C SER A 8 -34.55 -33.91 9.70
N LEU A 9 -33.62 -33.00 10.01
CA LEU A 9 -32.26 -33.00 9.45
C LEU A 9 -31.53 -34.32 9.72
N LEU A 10 -31.60 -34.82 10.96
CA LEU A 10 -30.98 -36.08 11.35
C LEU A 10 -31.59 -37.31 10.65
N GLN A 11 -32.91 -37.31 10.46
CA GLN A 11 -33.64 -38.46 9.92
C GLN A 11 -33.62 -38.56 8.40
N HIS A 12 -33.58 -37.43 7.69
CA HIS A 12 -33.69 -37.43 6.23
C HIS A 12 -32.37 -37.07 5.55
N GLN A 13 -31.76 -35.95 5.94
CA GLN A 13 -30.56 -35.44 5.27
C GLN A 13 -29.27 -36.08 5.78
N LEU A 14 -29.20 -36.40 7.08
CA LEU A 14 -27.99 -36.94 7.72
C LEU A 14 -28.05 -38.43 8.03
N ALA A 15 -29.04 -39.14 7.49
CA ALA A 15 -29.28 -40.55 7.79
C ALA A 15 -28.09 -41.46 7.41
N THR A 16 -27.46 -41.18 6.26
CA THR A 16 -26.31 -41.94 5.76
C THR A 16 -25.16 -41.00 5.42
N ASP A 17 -23.96 -41.56 5.36
CA ASP A 17 -22.72 -40.81 5.09
C ASP A 17 -22.74 -40.21 3.68
N ALA A 18 -23.19 -40.97 2.68
CA ALA A 18 -23.36 -40.49 1.31
C ALA A 18 -24.43 -39.40 1.20
N SER A 19 -25.59 -39.60 1.85
CA SER A 19 -26.68 -38.60 1.86
C SER A 19 -26.24 -37.30 2.52
N THR A 20 -25.42 -37.40 3.58
CA THR A 20 -24.90 -36.23 4.29
C THR A 20 -24.04 -35.37 3.37
N ALA A 21 -23.15 -36.00 2.59
CA ALA A 21 -22.29 -35.29 1.65
C ALA A 21 -23.09 -34.63 0.51
N SER A 22 -24.13 -35.30 -0.02
CA SER A 22 -24.95 -34.75 -1.11
C SER A 22 -25.85 -33.59 -0.66
N HIS A 23 -26.40 -33.66 0.56
CA HIS A 23 -27.32 -32.66 1.09
C HIS A 23 -26.64 -31.56 1.91
N LEU A 24 -25.30 -31.56 2.02
CA LEU A 24 -24.58 -30.63 2.89
C LEU A 24 -24.94 -29.14 2.62
N PRO A 25 -24.98 -28.62 1.37
CA PRO A 25 -25.32 -27.21 1.14
C PRO A 25 -26.67 -26.83 1.74
N TYR A 26 -27.69 -27.66 1.51
CA TYR A 26 -29.03 -27.46 2.06
C TYR A 26 -29.03 -27.47 3.59
N VAL A 27 -28.31 -28.41 4.21
CA VAL A 27 -28.23 -28.48 5.68
C VAL A 27 -27.56 -27.23 6.25
N LEU A 28 -26.48 -26.74 5.62
CA LEU A 28 -25.77 -25.54 6.07
C LEU A 28 -26.62 -24.27 5.99
N ASP A 29 -27.45 -24.16 4.94
CA ASP A 29 -28.35 -23.02 4.72
C ASP A 29 -29.53 -23.02 5.69
N VAL A 30 -30.07 -24.20 6.01
CA VAL A 30 -31.22 -24.35 6.91
C VAL A 30 -30.84 -24.21 8.38
N LEU A 31 -29.60 -24.57 8.77
CA LEU A 31 -29.17 -24.48 10.17
C LEU A 31 -29.16 -23.04 10.69
N THR A 32 -29.89 -22.80 11.79
CA THR A 32 -29.96 -21.53 12.52
C THR A 32 -29.63 -21.73 14.00
N GLU A 33 -29.32 -20.65 14.72
CA GLU A 33 -29.02 -20.66 16.16
C GLU A 33 -30.20 -21.19 17.00
N GLN A 34 -31.44 -20.88 16.58
CA GLN A 34 -32.66 -21.32 17.26
C GLN A 34 -32.79 -22.85 17.33
N HIS A 35 -32.19 -23.57 16.37
CA HIS A 35 -32.22 -25.03 16.36
C HIS A 35 -31.48 -25.66 17.53
N PHE A 36 -30.53 -24.94 18.14
CA PHE A 36 -29.69 -25.46 19.22
C PHE A 36 -30.16 -25.03 20.62
N ASN A 37 -31.00 -24.01 20.71
CA ASN A 37 -31.51 -23.50 21.98
C ASN A 37 -32.46 -24.51 22.64
N THR A 38 -32.06 -25.07 23.79
CA THR A 38 -32.89 -25.97 24.62
C THR A 38 -33.43 -27.20 23.89
N SER A 39 -32.70 -27.69 22.87
CA SER A 39 -33.15 -28.86 22.08
C SER A 39 -32.76 -30.18 22.73
N THR A 40 -33.73 -31.10 22.87
CA THR A 40 -33.47 -32.48 23.30
C THR A 40 -32.74 -33.32 22.23
N HIS A 41 -32.59 -32.78 21.01
CA HIS A 41 -31.92 -33.45 19.90
C HIS A 41 -30.42 -33.12 19.78
N THR A 42 -29.92 -32.15 20.56
CA THR A 42 -28.50 -31.75 20.56
C THR A 42 -27.53 -32.92 20.82
N PRO A 43 -27.76 -33.83 21.80
CA PRO A 43 -26.86 -34.97 22.00
C PRO A 43 -26.81 -35.92 20.80
N LYS A 44 -27.95 -36.14 20.12
CA LYS A 44 -28.02 -36.98 18.91
C LYS A 44 -27.33 -36.31 17.73
N TRP A 45 -27.46 -34.99 17.62
CA TRP A 45 -26.74 -34.18 16.65
C TRP A 45 -25.23 -34.32 16.84
N SER A 46 -24.73 -34.05 18.05
CA SER A 46 -23.30 -34.16 18.38
C SER A 46 -22.76 -35.58 18.16
N ALA A 47 -23.53 -36.62 18.52
CA ALA A 47 -23.16 -38.00 18.26
C ALA A 47 -23.03 -38.30 16.76
N ARG A 48 -23.95 -37.78 15.94
CA ARG A 48 -23.88 -37.94 14.47
C ARG A 48 -22.69 -37.20 13.88
N LEU A 49 -22.39 -35.98 14.33
CA LEU A 49 -21.20 -35.25 13.91
C LEU A 49 -19.92 -36.04 14.23
N SER A 50 -19.80 -36.56 15.45
CA SER A 50 -18.67 -37.40 15.85
C SER A 50 -18.57 -38.67 14.99
N SER A 51 -19.68 -39.31 14.65
CA SER A 51 -19.71 -40.45 13.74
C SER A 51 -19.20 -40.09 12.34
N LEU A 52 -19.61 -38.94 11.78
CA LEU A 52 -19.16 -38.46 10.47
C LEU A 52 -17.65 -38.17 10.46
N LEU A 53 -17.12 -37.56 11.52
CA LEU A 53 -15.68 -37.28 11.66
C LEU A 53 -14.82 -38.56 11.68
N HIS A 54 -15.36 -39.68 12.16
CA HIS A 54 -14.70 -40.98 12.19
C HIS A 54 -15.04 -41.88 10.99
N SER A 55 -15.82 -41.39 10.02
CA SER A 55 -16.18 -42.18 8.85
C SER A 55 -14.95 -42.60 8.04
N LYS A 56 -15.03 -43.78 7.42
CA LYS A 56 -14.01 -44.23 6.46
C LYS A 56 -14.07 -43.42 5.16
N GLU A 57 -15.24 -42.88 4.83
CA GLU A 57 -15.46 -42.11 3.61
C GLU A 57 -14.93 -40.68 3.76
N PRO A 58 -14.00 -40.23 2.90
CA PRO A 58 -13.47 -38.87 2.97
C PRO A 58 -14.54 -37.78 2.79
N SER A 59 -15.57 -38.04 1.98
CA SER A 59 -16.70 -37.13 1.75
C SER A 59 -17.54 -36.93 3.00
N ALA A 60 -17.78 -37.99 3.77
CA ALA A 60 -18.51 -37.94 5.02
C ALA A 60 -17.73 -37.19 6.10
N ARG A 61 -16.40 -37.39 6.17
CA ARG A 61 -15.52 -36.63 7.07
C ARG A 61 -15.49 -35.15 6.72
N TRP A 62 -15.39 -34.80 5.44
CA TRP A 62 -15.49 -33.42 4.97
C TRP A 62 -16.82 -32.77 5.40
N ALA A 63 -17.94 -33.46 5.16
CA ALA A 63 -19.25 -32.95 5.57
C ALA A 63 -19.37 -32.82 7.10
N GLY A 64 -18.86 -33.79 7.86
CA GLY A 64 -18.78 -33.72 9.31
C GLY A 64 -18.01 -32.50 9.81
N LEU A 65 -16.84 -32.19 9.22
CA LEU A 65 -16.04 -31.01 9.55
C LEU A 65 -16.79 -29.70 9.26
N CYS A 66 -17.45 -29.59 8.11
CA CYS A 66 -18.26 -28.43 7.75
C CYS A 66 -19.44 -28.23 8.70
N LEU A 67 -20.14 -29.30 9.08
CA LEU A 67 -21.24 -29.24 10.04
C LEU A 67 -20.76 -28.90 11.45
N CYS A 68 -19.60 -29.41 11.89
CA CYS A 68 -18.99 -29.00 13.16
C CYS A 68 -18.67 -27.51 13.16
N LEU A 69 -18.10 -26.99 12.07
CA LEU A 69 -17.78 -25.57 11.94
C LEU A 69 -19.06 -24.73 12.02
N ARG A 70 -20.09 -25.09 11.25
CA ARG A 70 -21.36 -24.38 11.26
C ARG A 70 -22.05 -24.44 12.62
N THR A 71 -21.98 -25.59 13.30
CA THR A 71 -22.52 -25.76 14.65
C THR A 71 -21.76 -24.86 15.64
N ALA A 72 -20.43 -24.78 15.53
CA ALA A 72 -19.61 -23.92 16.38
C ALA A 72 -19.90 -22.42 16.18
N GLU A 73 -20.16 -22.00 14.94
CA GLU A 73 -20.58 -20.63 14.61
C GLU A 73 -21.95 -20.28 15.19
N LEU A 74 -22.88 -21.25 15.21
CA LEU A 74 -24.27 -21.05 15.63
C LEU A 74 -24.48 -21.23 17.14
N SER A 75 -23.64 -22.00 17.85
CA SER A 75 -23.78 -22.23 19.28
C SER A 75 -22.42 -22.36 19.97
N LYS A 76 -22.06 -21.33 20.74
CA LYS A 76 -20.84 -21.33 21.55
C LYS A 76 -20.84 -22.39 22.66
N ASP A 77 -22.01 -22.70 23.23
CA ASP A 77 -22.10 -23.67 24.31
C ASP A 77 -21.80 -25.09 23.81
N ILE A 78 -22.40 -25.48 22.68
CA ILE A 78 -22.10 -26.76 22.02
C ILE A 78 -20.64 -26.81 21.59
N MET A 79 -20.10 -25.71 21.07
CA MET A 79 -18.68 -25.62 20.72
C MET A 79 -17.80 -25.94 21.94
N ILE A 80 -18.04 -25.29 23.08
CA ILE A 80 -17.24 -25.46 24.30
C ILE A 80 -17.30 -26.91 24.81
N GLU A 81 -18.48 -27.53 24.76
CA GLU A 81 -18.71 -28.89 25.26
C GLU A 81 -18.04 -29.96 24.39
N PHE A 82 -18.13 -29.86 23.05
CA PHE A 82 -17.75 -30.95 22.14
C PHE A 82 -16.44 -30.75 21.37
N SER A 83 -15.87 -29.54 21.35
CA SER A 83 -14.70 -29.26 20.50
C SER A 83 -13.45 -30.08 20.82
N SER A 84 -13.23 -30.47 22.08
CA SER A 84 -12.10 -31.31 22.47
C SER A 84 -12.09 -32.62 21.69
N GLY A 85 -13.26 -33.25 21.53
CA GLY A 85 -13.45 -34.42 20.69
C GLY A 85 -13.20 -34.12 19.21
N TRP A 86 -13.76 -33.02 18.71
CA TRP A 86 -13.58 -32.62 17.29
C TRP A 86 -12.11 -32.35 16.95
N ILE A 87 -11.37 -31.64 17.80
CA ILE A 87 -9.95 -31.30 17.61
C ILE A 87 -9.08 -32.55 17.65
N THR A 88 -9.36 -33.46 18.59
CA THR A 88 -8.62 -34.73 18.74
C THR A 88 -8.68 -35.58 17.47
N VAL A 89 -9.79 -35.51 16.73
CA VAL A 89 -9.95 -36.21 15.45
C VAL A 89 -9.39 -35.39 14.29
N ALA A 90 -9.66 -34.09 14.25
CA ALA A 90 -9.32 -33.22 13.12
C ALA A 90 -7.82 -32.97 12.96
N ILE A 91 -7.03 -32.84 14.04
CA ILE A 91 -5.58 -32.62 13.94
C ILE A 91 -4.88 -33.80 13.24
N PRO A 92 -5.11 -35.07 13.63
CA PRO A 92 -4.53 -36.21 12.93
C PRO A 92 -4.88 -36.30 11.43
N LEU A 93 -6.04 -35.77 11.00
CA LEU A 93 -6.40 -35.71 9.57
C LEU A 93 -5.42 -34.87 8.75
N LEU A 94 -4.81 -33.84 9.36
CA LEU A 94 -3.82 -32.99 8.70
C LEU A 94 -2.49 -33.72 8.45
N SER A 95 -2.19 -34.75 9.23
CA SER A 95 -0.98 -35.57 9.07
C SER A 95 -1.18 -36.72 8.09
N LYS A 96 -2.44 -37.09 7.79
CA LYS A 96 -2.80 -38.17 6.85
C LYS A 96 -2.92 -37.66 5.43
N THR A 97 -2.89 -38.58 4.46
CA THR A 97 -3.17 -38.28 3.05
C THR A 97 -4.67 -38.15 2.86
N GLU A 98 -5.21 -36.97 3.14
CA GLU A 98 -6.61 -36.64 2.95
C GLU A 98 -6.83 -35.80 1.67
N PRO A 99 -8.03 -35.89 1.05
CA PRO A 99 -8.40 -34.96 -0.01
C PRO A 99 -8.33 -33.51 0.46
N LEU A 100 -7.92 -32.63 -0.45
CA LEU A 100 -7.74 -31.22 -0.16
C LEU A 100 -8.97 -30.52 0.42
N PRO A 101 -10.23 -30.79 -0.02
CA PRO A 101 -11.42 -30.21 0.60
C PRO A 101 -11.53 -30.54 2.09
N THR A 102 -11.20 -31.79 2.48
CA THR A 102 -11.19 -32.26 3.86
C THR A 102 -10.13 -31.53 4.68
N LEU A 103 -8.91 -31.38 4.14
CA LEU A 103 -7.84 -30.62 4.79
C LEU A 103 -8.23 -29.15 4.98
N LYS A 104 -8.77 -28.50 3.94
CA LYS A 104 -9.25 -27.11 4.01
C LYS A 104 -10.35 -26.95 5.06
N ALA A 105 -11.28 -27.90 5.17
CA ALA A 105 -12.33 -27.89 6.18
C ALA A 105 -11.79 -28.09 7.60
N ALA A 106 -10.83 -29.00 7.79
CA ALA A 106 -10.19 -29.25 9.08
C ALA A 106 -9.43 -28.01 9.58
N ILE A 107 -8.65 -27.35 8.71
CA ILE A 107 -7.94 -26.11 9.03
C ILE A 107 -8.92 -25.02 9.48
N ARG A 108 -10.03 -24.82 8.75
CA ARG A 108 -11.04 -23.80 9.08
C ARG A 108 -11.73 -24.09 10.40
N LEU A 109 -12.12 -25.34 10.64
CA LEU A 109 -12.73 -25.76 11.91
C LEU A 109 -11.79 -25.50 13.08
N ILE A 110 -10.57 -26.07 13.07
CA ILE A 110 -9.63 -25.96 14.20
C ILE A 110 -9.29 -24.49 14.46
N LEU A 111 -9.05 -23.70 13.40
CA LEU A 111 -8.77 -22.28 13.54
C LEU A 111 -9.93 -21.50 14.15
N HIS A 112 -11.17 -21.78 13.73
CA HIS A 112 -12.36 -21.18 14.31
C HIS A 112 -12.47 -21.53 15.81
N LEU A 113 -12.34 -22.82 16.15
CA LEU A 113 -12.39 -23.28 17.54
C LEU A 113 -11.35 -22.61 18.44
N PHE A 114 -10.17 -22.30 17.90
CA PHE A 114 -9.10 -21.61 18.63
C PHE A 114 -9.28 -20.10 18.73
N THR A 115 -9.98 -19.47 17.78
CA THR A 115 -10.13 -17.99 17.72
C THR A 115 -11.47 -17.50 18.28
N SER A 116 -12.51 -18.32 18.27
CA SER A 116 -13.84 -17.99 18.79
C SER A 116 -13.95 -18.07 20.31
N SER A 117 -12.95 -18.64 20.98
CA SER A 117 -12.94 -18.88 22.42
C SER A 117 -11.99 -17.96 23.20
N VAL A 118 -11.64 -16.81 22.63
CA VAL A 118 -10.68 -15.86 23.25
C VAL A 118 -11.21 -15.30 24.57
N ASP A 119 -12.52 -15.27 24.74
CA ASP A 119 -13.25 -14.82 25.92
C ASP A 119 -13.46 -15.90 27.00
N LYS A 120 -13.01 -17.15 26.77
CA LYS A 120 -13.24 -18.29 27.66
C LYS A 120 -11.91 -18.91 28.14
N PRO A 121 -11.28 -18.37 29.19
CA PRO A 121 -9.92 -18.76 29.60
C PRO A 121 -9.82 -20.24 30.02
N GLU A 122 -10.85 -20.79 30.66
CA GLU A 122 -10.83 -22.21 31.08
C GLU A 122 -10.79 -23.14 29.87
N TYR A 123 -11.60 -22.85 28.85
CA TYR A 123 -11.60 -23.58 27.59
C TYR A 123 -10.25 -23.44 26.87
N GLN A 124 -9.66 -22.24 26.85
CA GLN A 124 -8.33 -22.04 26.28
C GLN A 124 -7.27 -22.89 26.98
N ARG A 125 -7.31 -22.95 28.32
CA ARG A 125 -6.35 -23.71 29.13
C ARG A 125 -6.49 -25.21 28.87
N GLN A 126 -7.71 -25.73 28.93
CA GLN A 126 -7.97 -27.17 28.86
C GLN A 126 -7.91 -27.71 27.42
N VAL A 127 -8.40 -26.97 26.43
CA VAL A 127 -8.61 -27.47 25.07
C VAL A 127 -7.64 -26.86 24.06
N CYS A 128 -7.52 -25.53 24.00
CA CYS A 128 -6.73 -24.88 22.95
C CYS A 128 -5.22 -25.05 23.16
N THR A 129 -4.73 -24.61 24.32
CA THR A 129 -3.30 -24.55 24.67
C THR A 129 -2.53 -25.85 24.36
N PRO A 130 -2.98 -27.05 24.78
CA PRO A 130 -2.24 -28.30 24.51
C PRO A 130 -2.24 -28.71 23.02
N ASN A 131 -3.13 -28.14 22.21
CA ASN A 131 -3.34 -28.53 20.82
C ASN A 131 -2.78 -27.50 19.80
N VAL A 132 -2.56 -26.24 20.20
CA VAL A 132 -2.06 -25.19 19.29
C VAL A 132 -0.69 -25.53 18.70
N THR A 133 0.25 -26.04 19.50
CA THR A 133 1.60 -26.40 19.03
C THR A 133 1.57 -27.57 18.05
N LYS A 134 0.75 -28.59 18.35
CA LYS A 134 0.52 -29.76 17.47
C LYS A 134 -0.10 -29.35 16.14
N TYR A 135 -1.10 -28.46 16.19
CA TYR A 135 -1.74 -27.91 15.00
C TYR A 135 -0.76 -27.11 14.14
N SER A 136 0.04 -26.22 14.75
CA SER A 136 1.09 -25.47 14.06
C SER A 136 2.10 -26.40 13.36
N ALA A 137 2.60 -27.42 14.06
CA ALA A 137 3.52 -28.39 13.48
C ALA A 137 2.89 -29.14 12.29
N ALA A 138 1.62 -29.54 12.39
CA ALA A 138 0.89 -30.18 11.30
C ALA A 138 0.70 -29.26 10.09
N LEU A 139 0.39 -27.97 10.32
CA LEU A 139 0.30 -26.97 9.26
C LEU A 139 1.64 -26.78 8.54
N LEU A 140 2.76 -26.68 9.27
CA LEU A 140 4.10 -26.59 8.68
C LEU A 140 4.42 -27.83 7.83
N ALA A 141 4.12 -29.03 8.34
CA ALA A 141 4.31 -30.27 7.59
C ALA A 141 3.43 -30.35 6.33
N LEU A 142 2.24 -29.75 6.33
CA LEU A 142 1.39 -29.67 5.14
C LEU A 142 1.98 -28.75 4.06
N THR A 143 2.69 -27.69 4.46
CA THR A 143 3.32 -26.77 3.48
C THR A 143 4.47 -27.39 2.70
N THR A 144 5.11 -28.44 3.22
CA THR A 144 6.16 -29.16 2.51
C THR A 144 5.60 -30.25 1.58
N ARG A 145 4.39 -30.73 1.86
CA ARG A 145 3.73 -31.82 1.10
C ARG A 145 2.89 -31.35 -0.08
N ASN A 146 2.37 -30.12 -0.02
CA ASN A 146 1.42 -29.61 -1.00
C ASN A 146 1.96 -28.32 -1.63
N GLU A 147 2.08 -28.27 -2.95
CA GLU A 147 2.53 -27.07 -3.66
C GLU A 147 1.38 -26.19 -4.15
N GLU A 148 0.13 -26.59 -3.93
CA GLU A 148 -1.03 -25.80 -4.35
C GLU A 148 -1.05 -24.44 -3.66
N GLN A 149 -0.93 -23.40 -4.47
CA GLN A 149 -0.84 -22.02 -4.03
C GLN A 149 -2.04 -21.56 -3.18
N SER A 150 -3.28 -21.90 -3.57
CA SER A 150 -4.49 -21.50 -2.83
C SER A 150 -4.53 -22.13 -1.43
N PHE A 151 -3.95 -23.31 -1.29
CA PHE A 151 -3.86 -24.02 -0.02
C PHE A 151 -2.76 -23.45 0.87
N GLN A 152 -1.61 -23.10 0.30
CA GLN A 152 -0.53 -22.41 1.00
C GLN A 152 -0.98 -21.07 1.58
N VAL A 153 -1.74 -20.29 0.80
CA VAL A 153 -2.38 -19.04 1.26
C VAL A 153 -3.25 -19.28 2.49
N LEU A 154 -4.11 -20.32 2.45
CA LEU A 154 -4.96 -20.68 3.60
C LEU A 154 -4.13 -21.05 4.83
N ILE A 155 -3.05 -21.83 4.68
CA ILE A 155 -2.18 -22.23 5.79
C ILE A 155 -1.48 -21.00 6.39
N MET A 156 -0.92 -20.12 5.57
CA MET A 156 -0.25 -18.92 6.06
C MET A 156 -1.22 -17.97 6.78
N ASP A 157 -2.44 -17.82 6.26
CA ASP A 157 -3.47 -17.03 6.92
C ASP A 157 -3.93 -17.64 8.24
N ALA A 158 -4.05 -18.97 8.30
CA ALA A 158 -4.34 -19.69 9.54
C ALA A 158 -3.23 -19.46 10.58
N MET A 159 -1.97 -19.66 10.19
CA MET A 159 -0.81 -19.41 11.05
C MET A 159 -0.75 -17.97 11.55
N ARG A 160 -1.03 -17.00 10.68
CA ARG A 160 -1.07 -15.58 11.05
C ARG A 160 -2.10 -15.30 12.14
N ARG A 161 -3.30 -15.85 12.01
CA ARG A 161 -4.36 -15.71 13.03
C ARG A 161 -3.99 -16.42 14.34
N LEU A 162 -3.35 -17.58 14.26
CA LEU A 162 -2.83 -18.26 15.46
C LEU A 162 -1.75 -17.44 16.17
N LEU A 163 -0.80 -16.85 15.43
CA LEU A 163 0.27 -16.00 16.01
C LEU A 163 -0.29 -14.81 16.78
N LYS A 164 -1.36 -14.19 16.27
CA LYS A 164 -2.04 -13.09 16.97
C LYS A 164 -2.74 -13.56 18.25
N THR A 165 -3.25 -14.79 18.27
CA THR A 165 -4.07 -15.31 19.37
C THR A 165 -3.23 -16.01 20.44
N TYR A 166 -2.21 -16.77 20.04
CA TYR A 166 -1.35 -17.60 20.89
C TYR A 166 0.15 -17.36 20.63
N PRO A 167 0.64 -16.10 20.71
CA PRO A 167 2.02 -15.77 20.35
C PRO A 167 3.07 -16.53 21.17
N THR A 168 2.85 -16.69 22.47
CA THR A 168 3.80 -17.36 23.38
C THR A 168 3.97 -18.84 23.06
N LEU A 169 2.88 -19.54 22.71
CA LEU A 169 2.90 -20.97 22.39
C LEU A 169 3.62 -21.26 21.07
N LEU A 170 3.63 -20.29 20.15
CA LEU A 170 4.25 -20.42 18.84
C LEU A 170 5.70 -19.91 18.79
N LYS A 171 6.22 -19.37 19.89
CA LYS A 171 7.63 -18.93 19.99
C LYS A 171 8.64 -20.02 19.59
N PRO A 172 8.50 -21.30 20.00
CA PRO A 172 9.43 -22.36 19.57
C PRO A 172 9.39 -22.63 18.06
N SER A 173 8.26 -22.36 17.40
CA SER A 173 8.09 -22.55 15.96
C SER A 173 8.55 -21.34 15.13
N TYR A 174 9.08 -20.28 15.76
CA TYR A 174 9.48 -19.06 15.07
C TYR A 174 10.39 -19.31 13.86
N GLN A 175 11.45 -20.09 14.03
CA GLN A 175 12.39 -20.36 12.94
C GLN A 175 11.74 -21.08 11.76
N SER A 176 10.88 -22.08 12.03
CA SER A 176 10.18 -22.82 10.98
C SER A 176 9.15 -21.95 10.24
N ILE A 177 8.42 -21.09 10.95
CA ILE A 177 7.45 -20.18 10.34
C ILE A 177 8.19 -19.09 9.53
N SER A 178 9.30 -18.56 10.06
CA SER A 178 10.16 -17.63 9.34
C SER A 178 10.71 -18.26 8.06
N ALA A 179 11.28 -19.47 8.15
CA ALA A 179 11.77 -20.21 6.98
C ALA A 179 10.69 -20.44 5.91
N LEU A 180 9.46 -20.79 6.33
CA LEU A 180 8.32 -20.90 5.42
C LEU A 180 8.02 -19.59 4.70
N THR A 181 7.99 -18.46 5.43
CA THR A 181 7.75 -17.16 4.79
C THR A 181 8.90 -16.76 3.86
N LEU A 182 10.16 -16.92 4.30
CA LEU A 182 11.33 -16.57 3.52
C LEU A 182 11.47 -17.41 2.25
N LYS A 183 11.00 -18.67 2.26
CA LYS A 183 10.88 -19.49 1.03
C LYS A 183 10.13 -18.77 -0.08
N HIS A 184 9.10 -18.00 0.26
CA HIS A 184 8.28 -17.25 -0.70
C HIS A 184 8.70 -15.78 -0.85
N LEU A 185 9.44 -15.22 0.10
CA LEU A 185 9.90 -13.82 0.06
C LEU A 185 11.29 -13.65 -0.57
N ASN A 186 12.00 -14.75 -0.84
CA ASN A 186 13.33 -14.71 -1.47
C ASN A 186 13.32 -14.45 -2.99
N GLY A 187 12.15 -14.24 -3.59
CA GLY A 187 11.96 -14.04 -5.03
C GLY A 187 11.97 -15.36 -5.82
N GLY A 188 11.38 -15.34 -7.01
CA GLY A 188 11.36 -16.45 -7.96
C GLY A 188 11.82 -16.03 -9.36
N SER A 189 12.52 -16.92 -10.06
CA SER A 189 12.90 -16.77 -11.47
C SER A 189 12.82 -18.13 -12.17
N PRO A 190 12.32 -18.21 -13.42
CA PRO A 190 11.89 -17.10 -14.29
C PRO A 190 10.48 -16.56 -13.97
N THR A 191 9.70 -17.29 -13.16
CA THR A 191 8.32 -16.89 -12.83
C THR A 191 8.30 -16.15 -11.49
N PRO A 192 7.81 -14.90 -11.43
CA PRO A 192 7.73 -14.15 -10.18
C PRO A 192 6.73 -14.80 -9.21
N VAL A 193 6.92 -14.59 -7.91
CA VAL A 193 6.03 -15.13 -6.89
C VAL A 193 4.61 -14.60 -7.07
N HIS A 194 3.60 -15.49 -7.06
CA HIS A 194 2.23 -15.05 -7.28
C HIS A 194 1.76 -14.01 -6.24
N PRO A 195 1.05 -12.93 -6.64
CA PRO A 195 0.66 -11.84 -5.74
C PRO A 195 -0.08 -12.26 -4.46
N SER A 196 -1.04 -13.19 -4.56
CA SER A 196 -1.77 -13.68 -3.36
C SER A 196 -0.87 -14.45 -2.39
N LEU A 197 0.11 -15.20 -2.88
CA LEU A 197 1.05 -15.93 -2.04
C LEU A 197 2.03 -14.97 -1.37
N LEU A 198 2.54 -13.99 -2.13
CA LEU A 198 3.36 -12.91 -1.60
C LEU A 198 2.63 -12.16 -0.48
N ASP A 199 1.39 -11.74 -0.72
CA ASP A 199 0.58 -11.01 0.26
C ASP A 199 0.40 -11.82 1.57
N SER A 200 0.03 -13.10 1.47
CA SER A 200 -0.09 -13.97 2.65
C SER A 200 1.25 -14.20 3.36
N ALA A 201 2.34 -14.42 2.62
CA ALA A 201 3.68 -14.61 3.19
C ALA A 201 4.19 -13.36 3.90
N SER A 202 4.07 -12.19 3.26
CA SER A 202 4.44 -10.89 3.85
C SER A 202 3.59 -10.58 5.08
N LYS A 203 2.28 -10.85 5.07
CA LYS A 203 1.39 -10.66 6.24
C LYS A 203 1.74 -11.60 7.40
N LEU A 204 2.11 -12.84 7.10
CA LEU A 204 2.57 -13.82 8.10
C LEU A 204 3.91 -13.39 8.70
N PHE A 205 4.90 -13.05 7.85
CA PHE A 205 6.20 -12.57 8.29
C PHE A 205 6.08 -11.30 9.13
N ALA A 206 5.26 -10.35 8.69
CA ALA A 206 4.97 -9.14 9.43
C ALA A 206 4.30 -9.40 10.78
N SER A 207 3.67 -10.56 11.00
CA SER A 207 3.06 -10.95 12.28
C SER A 207 4.01 -11.75 13.19
N LEU A 208 5.21 -12.11 12.72
CA LEU A 208 6.16 -12.88 13.53
C LEU A 208 6.64 -12.12 14.77
N HIS A 209 6.65 -10.79 14.74
CA HIS A 209 7.06 -9.97 15.88
C HIS A 209 6.23 -10.24 17.15
N TYR A 210 5.01 -10.79 17.07
CA TYR A 210 4.22 -11.13 18.26
C TYR A 210 4.88 -12.22 19.12
N THR A 211 5.71 -13.10 18.54
CA THR A 211 6.40 -14.17 19.30
C THR A 211 7.46 -13.63 20.26
N GLY A 212 7.91 -12.38 20.06
CA GLY A 212 8.83 -11.68 20.97
C GLY A 212 8.23 -11.38 22.36
N GLY A 213 6.93 -11.63 22.55
CA GLY A 213 6.24 -11.37 23.81
C GLY A 213 6.15 -9.87 24.11
N LYS A 214 5.81 -9.53 25.37
CA LYS A 214 5.58 -8.12 25.74
C LYS A 214 6.82 -7.24 25.51
N ALA A 215 8.00 -7.66 26.00
CA ALA A 215 9.22 -6.85 25.94
C ALA A 215 9.94 -6.94 24.58
N GLY A 216 10.02 -8.13 23.97
CA GLY A 216 10.83 -8.37 22.76
C GLY A 216 10.10 -8.12 21.45
N SER A 217 8.79 -7.90 21.45
CA SER A 217 8.04 -7.73 20.20
C SER A 217 8.47 -6.49 19.40
N SER A 218 8.75 -5.38 20.08
CA SER A 218 9.22 -4.16 19.40
C SER A 218 10.64 -4.29 18.86
N SER A 219 11.55 -4.96 19.58
CA SER A 219 12.91 -5.19 19.09
C SER A 219 12.91 -6.14 17.90
N LEU A 220 12.13 -7.23 17.97
CA LEU A 220 11.98 -8.18 16.87
C LEU A 220 11.36 -7.53 15.62
N TRP A 221 10.33 -6.71 15.78
CA TRP A 221 9.77 -5.94 14.66
C TRP A 221 10.82 -5.02 14.02
N LYS A 222 11.60 -4.31 14.84
CA LYS A 222 12.67 -3.40 14.38
C LYS A 222 13.76 -4.17 13.61
N THR A 223 14.21 -5.30 14.15
CA THR A 223 15.19 -6.16 13.46
C THR A 223 14.66 -6.64 12.12
N ASN A 224 13.40 -7.10 12.08
CA ASN A 224 12.79 -7.60 10.85
C ASN A 224 12.68 -6.51 9.78
N ILE A 225 12.30 -5.27 10.13
CA ILE A 225 12.23 -4.17 9.15
C ILE A 225 13.62 -3.74 8.68
N GLU A 226 14.61 -3.64 9.58
CA GLU A 226 15.98 -3.26 9.22
C GLU A 226 16.63 -4.31 8.31
N GLU A 227 16.46 -5.60 8.61
CA GLU A 227 16.94 -6.69 7.78
C GLU A 227 16.26 -6.72 6.41
N THR A 228 14.93 -6.54 6.36
CA THR A 228 14.19 -6.52 5.09
C THR A 228 14.61 -5.33 4.22
N VAL A 229 14.83 -4.15 4.81
CA VAL A 229 15.33 -2.97 4.09
C VAL A 229 16.75 -3.19 3.58
N ARG A 230 17.62 -3.83 4.37
CA ARG A 230 18.96 -4.21 3.94
C ARG A 230 18.92 -5.17 2.73
N LEU A 231 18.08 -6.21 2.79
CA LEU A 231 17.87 -7.13 1.67
C LEU A 231 17.33 -6.44 0.42
N ALA A 232 16.39 -5.49 0.57
CA ALA A 232 15.88 -4.69 -0.53
C ALA A 232 16.99 -3.87 -1.20
N ARG A 233 17.85 -3.23 -0.41
CA ARG A 233 19.00 -2.46 -0.94
C ARG A 233 19.99 -3.35 -1.66
N THR A 234 20.31 -4.53 -1.10
CA THR A 234 21.16 -5.51 -1.77
C THR A 234 20.54 -5.93 -3.11
N ALA A 235 19.25 -6.28 -3.14
CA ALA A 235 18.57 -6.63 -4.39
C ALA A 235 18.60 -5.48 -5.41
N LEU A 236 18.41 -4.23 -4.98
CA LEU A 236 18.52 -3.05 -5.86
C LEU A 236 19.95 -2.89 -6.42
N ALA A 237 20.97 -3.09 -5.61
CA ALA A 237 22.38 -3.04 -6.04
C ALA A 237 22.75 -4.19 -6.98
N GLU A 238 22.10 -5.35 -6.84
CA GLU A 238 22.22 -6.49 -7.75
C GLU A 238 21.48 -6.28 -9.08
N ILE A 239 20.40 -5.49 -9.09
CA ILE A 239 19.71 -5.09 -10.34
C ILE A 239 20.51 -4.03 -11.10
N ARG A 240 21.16 -3.07 -10.42
CA ARG A 240 21.83 -1.91 -11.04
C ARG A 240 23.34 -2.11 -11.13
N THR A 241 23.77 -3.13 -11.84
CA THR A 241 25.19 -3.49 -11.93
C THR A 241 25.98 -2.51 -12.80
N THR A 242 25.32 -1.94 -13.82
CA THR A 242 25.90 -1.04 -14.83
C THR A 242 25.85 0.45 -14.46
N PHE A 243 25.42 0.79 -13.24
CA PHE A 243 25.23 2.16 -12.76
C PHE A 243 26.29 2.54 -11.70
N PRO A 244 26.66 3.83 -11.58
CA PRO A 244 27.68 4.27 -10.63
C PRO A 244 27.25 3.89 -9.21
N SER A 245 28.12 3.14 -8.53
CA SER A 245 27.84 2.67 -7.18
C SER A 245 27.90 3.84 -6.22
N THR A 246 26.74 4.32 -5.77
CA THR A 246 26.69 5.54 -4.98
C THR A 246 27.10 5.34 -3.52
N ASP A 247 27.09 4.11 -2.97
CA ASP A 247 27.47 3.85 -1.57
C ASP A 247 27.70 2.36 -1.21
N TYR A 248 27.77 1.46 -2.18
CA TYR A 248 27.86 0.02 -1.91
C TYR A 248 29.32 -0.44 -1.89
N ALA A 249 30.04 -0.09 -0.82
CA ALA A 249 31.47 -0.36 -0.64
C ALA A 249 31.85 -1.85 -0.57
N ASP A 250 30.86 -2.76 -0.60
CA ASP A 250 31.07 -4.20 -0.35
C ASP A 250 30.40 -5.05 -1.45
N ARG A 251 30.64 -4.71 -2.72
CA ARG A 251 30.30 -5.62 -3.83
C ARG A 251 31.24 -6.83 -3.74
N SER A 252 30.85 -7.83 -2.94
CA SER A 252 31.53 -9.12 -2.90
C SER A 252 31.62 -9.68 -4.33
N ASN A 253 32.82 -10.08 -4.75
CA ASN A 253 33.19 -10.64 -6.06
C ASN A 253 32.44 -11.93 -6.47
N THR A 254 31.33 -12.27 -5.81
CA THR A 254 30.55 -13.49 -5.98
C THR A 254 29.77 -13.58 -7.30
N ARG A 255 29.95 -12.61 -8.22
CA ARG A 255 29.21 -12.51 -9.48
C ARG A 255 29.84 -13.21 -10.68
N LEU A 256 30.93 -13.95 -10.50
CA LEU A 256 31.56 -14.69 -11.59
C LEU A 256 30.64 -15.84 -12.04
N GLY A 257 29.83 -15.59 -13.09
CA GLY A 257 29.21 -16.63 -13.91
C GLY A 257 27.68 -16.78 -13.90
N GLN A 258 26.90 -15.80 -13.40
CA GLN A 258 25.44 -15.86 -13.54
C GLN A 258 24.92 -15.04 -14.73
N ASP A 259 24.03 -15.65 -15.52
CA ASP A 259 23.37 -15.01 -16.66
C ASP A 259 22.47 -13.85 -16.22
N SER A 260 22.70 -12.66 -16.78
CA SER A 260 21.92 -11.43 -16.46
C SER A 260 20.43 -11.55 -16.77
N SER A 261 20.07 -12.41 -17.73
CA SER A 261 18.68 -12.72 -18.09
C SER A 261 17.92 -13.43 -16.98
N VAL A 262 18.62 -14.13 -16.07
CA VAL A 262 18.03 -14.84 -14.93
C VAL A 262 18.16 -14.02 -13.65
N SER A 263 19.32 -13.38 -13.44
CA SER A 263 19.61 -12.64 -12.22
C SER A 263 18.78 -11.37 -12.08
N VAL A 264 18.63 -10.56 -13.14
CA VAL A 264 17.86 -9.30 -13.08
C VAL A 264 16.40 -9.56 -12.71
N PRO A 265 15.65 -10.48 -13.36
CA PRO A 265 14.29 -10.80 -12.94
C PRO A 265 14.19 -11.38 -11.52
N LEU A 266 15.16 -12.21 -11.11
CA LEU A 266 15.20 -12.78 -9.76
C LEU A 266 15.32 -11.69 -8.69
N TYR A 267 16.28 -10.77 -8.87
CA TYR A 267 16.50 -9.69 -7.91
C TYR A 267 15.39 -8.65 -7.95
N LEU A 268 14.77 -8.41 -9.11
CA LEU A 268 13.55 -7.60 -9.20
C LEU A 268 12.42 -8.22 -8.37
N ASP A 269 12.17 -9.53 -8.51
CA ASP A 269 11.12 -10.19 -7.75
C ASP A 269 11.44 -10.23 -6.25
N ARG A 270 12.71 -10.43 -5.88
CA ARG A 270 13.16 -10.32 -4.48
C ARG A 270 12.95 -8.91 -3.93
N LEU A 271 13.27 -7.87 -4.69
CA LEU A 271 13.04 -6.49 -4.29
C LEU A 271 11.53 -6.22 -4.08
N ARG A 272 10.69 -6.71 -5.00
CA ARG A 272 9.23 -6.66 -4.88
C ARG A 272 8.74 -7.36 -3.62
N CYS A 273 9.27 -8.53 -3.31
CA CYS A 273 8.94 -9.26 -2.08
C CYS A 273 9.36 -8.48 -0.82
N CYS A 274 10.54 -7.87 -0.82
CA CYS A 274 11.04 -7.07 0.29
C CYS A 274 10.17 -5.82 0.50
N VAL A 275 9.85 -5.07 -0.56
CA VAL A 275 9.00 -3.87 -0.50
C VAL A 275 7.60 -4.21 0.02
N ALA A 276 6.98 -5.28 -0.50
CA ALA A 276 5.69 -5.76 0.00
C ALA A 276 5.75 -6.14 1.48
N THR A 277 6.85 -6.74 1.92
CA THR A 277 7.06 -7.12 3.32
C THR A 277 7.25 -5.91 4.23
N VAL A 278 8.03 -4.90 3.80
CA VAL A 278 8.16 -3.61 4.51
C VAL A 278 6.80 -2.93 4.64
N VAL A 279 6.00 -2.90 3.56
CA VAL A 279 4.63 -2.38 3.59
C VAL A 279 3.81 -3.13 4.64
N GLN A 280 3.79 -4.47 4.65
CA GLN A 280 3.02 -5.23 5.64
C GLN A 280 3.52 -5.02 7.08
N LEU A 281 4.83 -4.84 7.29
CA LEU A 281 5.40 -4.49 8.59
C LEU A 281 4.91 -3.12 9.08
N LEU A 282 4.84 -2.11 8.20
CA LEU A 282 4.31 -0.78 8.52
C LEU A 282 2.78 -0.79 8.74
N LEU A 283 2.05 -1.70 8.11
CA LEU A 283 0.61 -1.88 8.29
C LEU A 283 0.27 -2.74 9.51
N SER A 284 1.24 -3.44 10.10
CA SER A 284 0.99 -4.34 11.24
C SER A 284 0.59 -3.56 12.49
N SER A 285 -0.51 -3.99 13.13
CA SER A 285 -1.03 -3.37 14.34
C SER A 285 -0.36 -3.95 15.58
N SER A 286 0.09 -3.12 16.51
CA SER A 286 0.60 -3.59 17.80
C SER A 286 -0.06 -2.87 18.96
N GLN A 287 -0.12 -3.56 20.10
CA GLN A 287 -0.54 -2.96 21.36
C GLN A 287 0.49 -1.95 21.89
N ARG A 288 1.73 -2.02 21.40
CA ARG A 288 2.83 -1.14 21.81
C ARG A 288 3.30 -0.27 20.65
N LEU A 289 3.81 0.91 21.00
CA LEU A 289 4.41 1.83 20.03
C LEU A 289 5.71 1.23 19.48
N PHE A 290 5.92 1.35 18.17
CA PHE A 290 7.14 0.94 17.50
C PHE A 290 8.00 2.15 17.14
N HIS A 291 9.32 1.98 17.25
CA HIS A 291 10.27 2.94 16.70
C HIS A 291 10.51 2.65 15.22
N VAL A 292 9.87 3.43 14.35
CA VAL A 292 9.99 3.28 12.90
C VAL A 292 11.30 3.92 12.42
N PRO A 293 12.19 3.20 11.73
CA PRO A 293 13.45 3.76 11.21
C PRO A 293 13.23 4.58 9.93
N ILE A 294 12.61 5.76 10.07
CA ILE A 294 12.20 6.63 8.94
C ILE A 294 13.39 7.00 8.04
N GLY A 295 14.59 7.19 8.62
CA GLY A 295 15.80 7.49 7.84
C GLY A 295 16.17 6.38 6.86
N LEU A 296 16.12 5.11 7.29
CA LEU A 296 16.44 3.96 6.43
C LEU A 296 15.39 3.76 5.34
N LEU A 297 14.12 3.92 5.70
CA LEU A 297 12.99 3.76 4.79
C LEU A 297 12.94 4.88 3.74
N SER A 298 13.11 6.14 4.15
CA SER A 298 13.15 7.28 3.23
C SER A 298 14.34 7.21 2.30
N SER A 299 15.50 6.75 2.77
CA SER A 299 16.66 6.51 1.92
C SER A 299 16.41 5.37 0.92
N LEU A 300 15.73 4.28 1.29
CA LEU A 300 15.33 3.25 0.32
C LEU A 300 14.36 3.79 -0.74
N VAL A 301 13.34 4.54 -0.32
CA VAL A 301 12.38 5.20 -1.23
C VAL A 301 13.13 6.13 -2.19
N LEU A 302 14.02 6.99 -1.68
CA LEU A 302 14.81 7.90 -2.51
C LEU A 302 15.65 7.12 -3.52
N SER A 303 16.34 6.04 -3.11
CA SER A 303 17.11 5.19 -4.04
C SER A 303 16.25 4.57 -5.14
N LEU A 304 15.01 4.18 -4.84
CA LEU A 304 14.09 3.64 -5.84
C LEU A 304 13.59 4.72 -6.80
N LEU A 305 13.19 5.89 -6.27
CA LEU A 305 12.66 7.01 -7.07
C LEU A 305 13.74 7.77 -7.86
N SER A 306 15.00 7.75 -7.38
CA SER A 306 16.13 8.41 -8.05
C SER A 306 16.74 7.56 -9.16
N CYS A 307 16.25 6.34 -9.40
CA CYS A 307 16.72 5.53 -10.51
C CYS A 307 16.41 6.23 -11.83
N THR A 308 17.44 6.60 -12.59
CA THR A 308 17.30 7.15 -13.95
C THR A 308 17.82 6.17 -15.00
N VAL A 309 17.43 6.40 -16.26
CA VAL A 309 17.84 5.61 -17.43
C VAL A 309 19.17 6.09 -18.01
N ASP A 310 19.52 7.36 -17.79
CA ASP A 310 20.63 8.05 -18.47
C ASP A 310 21.99 7.92 -17.75
N GLU A 311 22.02 7.49 -16.49
CA GLU A 311 23.25 7.30 -15.71
C GLU A 311 24.11 6.16 -16.26
N GLN A 312 25.30 6.44 -16.80
CA GLN A 312 26.23 5.42 -17.29
C GLN A 312 27.55 5.42 -16.50
N VAL A 313 28.08 4.22 -16.23
CA VAL A 313 29.44 4.04 -15.70
C VAL A 313 30.45 4.11 -16.84
N GLU A 314 31.60 4.72 -16.58
CA GLU A 314 32.73 4.69 -17.50
C GLU A 314 33.30 3.26 -17.59
N GLY A 315 33.21 2.63 -18.75
CA GLY A 315 33.77 1.29 -19.00
C GLY A 315 33.04 0.50 -20.07
N HIS A 316 33.60 -0.67 -20.42
CA HIS A 316 32.95 -1.61 -21.35
C HIS A 316 31.79 -2.31 -20.64
N ILE A 317 30.56 -1.86 -20.92
CA ILE A 317 29.33 -2.45 -20.39
C ILE A 317 28.71 -3.33 -21.47
N ASP A 318 28.28 -4.54 -21.11
CA ASP A 318 27.47 -5.37 -22.01
C ASP A 318 26.11 -4.68 -22.27
N PRO A 319 25.80 -4.31 -23.53
CA PRO A 319 24.57 -3.60 -23.86
C PRO A 319 23.32 -4.43 -23.54
N SER A 320 23.39 -5.76 -23.60
CA SER A 320 22.24 -6.62 -23.30
C SER A 320 21.83 -6.53 -21.83
N VAL A 321 22.81 -6.54 -20.93
CA VAL A 321 22.61 -6.35 -19.49
C VAL A 321 22.02 -4.97 -19.24
N ARG A 322 22.60 -3.93 -19.85
CA ARG A 322 22.12 -2.55 -19.68
C ARG A 322 20.65 -2.39 -20.08
N VAL A 323 20.25 -2.96 -21.22
CA VAL A 323 18.85 -2.90 -21.69
C VAL A 323 17.91 -3.58 -20.70
N LEU A 324 18.29 -4.74 -20.14
CA LEU A 324 17.51 -5.42 -19.11
C LEU A 324 17.39 -4.56 -17.84
N GLU A 325 18.48 -4.00 -17.32
CA GLU A 325 18.44 -3.16 -16.11
C GLU A 325 17.59 -1.89 -16.32
N VAL A 326 17.68 -1.25 -17.48
CA VAL A 326 16.88 -0.08 -17.85
C VAL A 326 15.39 -0.44 -17.93
N SER A 327 15.05 -1.61 -18.48
CA SER A 327 13.66 -2.05 -18.61
C SER A 327 12.93 -2.22 -17.26
N VAL A 328 13.68 -2.42 -16.18
CA VAL A 328 13.15 -2.64 -14.82
C VAL A 328 12.86 -1.31 -14.09
N VAL A 329 13.42 -0.19 -14.53
CA VAL A 329 13.31 1.12 -13.86
C VAL A 329 11.85 1.54 -13.54
N PRO A 330 10.87 1.40 -14.46
CA PRO A 330 9.46 1.65 -14.16
C PRO A 330 8.92 0.90 -12.93
N SER A 331 9.30 -0.37 -12.79
CA SER A 331 8.87 -1.21 -11.67
C SER A 331 9.52 -0.74 -10.36
N LEU A 332 10.76 -0.24 -10.42
CA LEU A 332 11.43 0.37 -9.25
C LEU A 332 10.68 1.61 -8.77
N TRP A 333 10.26 2.48 -9.71
CA TRP A 333 9.48 3.67 -9.40
C TRP A 333 8.12 3.33 -8.78
N GLU A 334 7.41 2.33 -9.33
CA GLU A 334 6.12 1.87 -8.79
C GLU A 334 6.29 1.39 -7.34
N MET A 335 7.28 0.54 -7.08
CA MET A 335 7.59 0.06 -5.73
C MET A 335 7.95 1.20 -4.77
N GLY A 336 8.71 2.19 -5.24
CA GLY A 336 9.06 3.39 -4.47
C GLY A 336 7.84 4.23 -4.10
N CYS A 337 6.94 4.46 -5.06
CA CYS A 337 5.71 5.22 -4.86
C CYS A 337 4.74 4.51 -3.91
N ASP A 338 4.59 3.20 -4.04
CA ASP A 338 3.71 2.39 -3.19
C ASP A 338 4.22 2.36 -1.74
N LEU A 339 5.54 2.19 -1.54
CA LEU A 339 6.15 2.26 -0.22
C LEU A 339 5.99 3.65 0.41
N LEU A 340 6.27 4.71 -0.36
CA LEU A 340 6.15 6.09 0.09
C LEU A 340 4.71 6.44 0.50
N THR A 341 3.74 5.99 -0.27
CA THR A 341 2.31 6.13 0.00
C THR A 341 1.94 5.54 1.37
N VAL A 342 2.38 4.32 1.63
CA VAL A 342 2.15 3.65 2.92
C VAL A 342 2.89 4.37 4.05
N MET A 343 4.12 4.81 3.82
CA MET A 343 4.88 5.57 4.81
C MET A 343 4.18 6.88 5.19
N CYS A 344 3.71 7.66 4.22
CA CYS A 344 2.98 8.91 4.48
C CYS A 344 1.72 8.66 5.32
N THR A 345 0.91 7.66 4.94
CA THR A 345 -0.32 7.34 5.69
C THR A 345 -0.07 6.88 7.13
N ARG A 346 1.04 6.16 7.39
CA ARG A 346 1.33 5.58 8.71
C ARG A 346 2.16 6.46 9.62
N THR A 347 3.14 7.18 9.08
CA THR A 347 4.06 8.02 9.87
C THR A 347 3.63 9.48 9.92
N LYS A 348 2.72 9.90 9.03
CA LYS A 348 2.14 11.24 8.98
C LYS A 348 3.25 12.31 9.00
N ARG A 349 3.24 13.19 10.00
CA ARG A 349 4.11 14.36 10.13
C ARG A 349 5.59 14.02 10.27
N SER A 350 5.93 12.80 10.67
CA SER A 350 7.33 12.39 10.85
C SER A 350 8.12 12.33 9.52
N MET A 351 7.43 12.37 8.36
CA MET A 351 8.05 12.48 7.04
C MET A 351 8.51 13.89 6.68
N SER A 352 8.05 14.92 7.41
CA SER A 352 8.28 16.32 7.06
C SER A 352 9.75 16.69 6.80
N PRO A 353 10.75 16.22 7.59
CA PRO A 353 12.15 16.55 7.34
C PRO A 353 12.71 16.02 6.02
N ARG A 354 12.14 14.93 5.47
CA ARG A 354 12.61 14.28 4.24
C ARG A 354 11.75 14.59 3.02
N ALA A 355 10.57 15.19 3.23
CA ALA A 355 9.66 15.52 2.15
C ALA A 355 10.25 16.41 1.05
N PRO A 356 11.08 17.46 1.33
CA PRO A 356 11.65 18.26 0.26
C PRO A 356 12.52 17.46 -0.72
N GLN A 357 13.32 16.53 -0.20
CA GLN A 357 14.16 15.64 -1.02
C GLN A 357 13.29 14.72 -1.88
N ILE A 358 12.29 14.08 -1.26
CA ILE A 358 11.35 13.17 -1.93
C ILE A 358 10.56 13.90 -3.02
N LEU A 359 10.00 15.07 -2.72
CA LEU A 359 9.26 15.89 -3.68
C LEU A 359 10.16 16.35 -4.83
N THR A 360 11.43 16.68 -4.56
CA THR A 360 12.38 17.04 -5.62
C THR A 360 12.64 15.87 -6.55
N SER A 361 12.83 14.65 -6.01
CA SER A 361 12.96 13.43 -6.82
C SER A 361 11.70 13.13 -7.64
N ILE A 362 10.51 13.22 -7.02
CA ILE A 362 9.24 13.01 -7.75
C ILE A 362 9.05 14.05 -8.84
N THR A 363 9.33 15.32 -8.56
CA THR A 363 9.21 16.42 -9.51
C THR A 363 10.13 16.19 -10.71
N PHE A 364 11.38 15.80 -10.46
CA PHE A 364 12.32 15.46 -11.53
C PHE A 364 11.78 14.34 -12.42
N GLN A 365 11.15 13.31 -11.86
CA GLN A 365 10.55 12.24 -12.66
C GLN A 365 9.30 12.69 -13.42
N LEU A 366 8.45 13.53 -12.83
CA LEU A 366 7.25 14.08 -13.49
C LEU A 366 7.56 14.99 -14.69
N GLU A 367 8.75 15.60 -14.70
CA GLU A 367 9.26 16.38 -15.83
C GLU A 367 9.69 15.49 -17.02
N GLN A 368 9.97 14.21 -16.77
CA GLN A 368 10.30 13.26 -17.84
C GLN A 368 9.05 12.79 -18.59
N THR A 369 9.27 12.19 -19.75
CA THR A 369 8.21 11.55 -20.54
C THR A 369 7.82 10.21 -19.90
N LEU A 370 6.77 10.23 -19.08
CA LEU A 370 6.24 9.07 -18.38
C LEU A 370 5.00 8.49 -19.07
N SER A 371 4.76 7.18 -18.87
CA SER A 371 3.45 6.61 -19.18
C SER A 371 2.39 7.15 -18.21
N SER A 372 1.12 7.14 -18.62
CA SER A 372 0.02 7.60 -17.77
C SER A 372 -0.08 6.83 -16.44
N THR A 373 0.20 5.53 -16.47
CA THR A 373 0.20 4.69 -15.25
C THR A 373 1.32 5.08 -14.29
N GLN A 374 2.53 5.33 -14.80
CA GLN A 374 3.67 5.80 -13.99
C GLN A 374 3.40 7.19 -13.44
N ARG A 375 2.92 8.10 -14.28
CA ARG A 375 2.59 9.48 -13.91
C ARG A 375 1.54 9.51 -12.79
N LEU A 376 0.51 8.68 -12.87
CA LEU A 376 -0.49 8.53 -11.80
C LEU A 376 0.15 8.18 -10.45
N ARG A 377 1.07 7.20 -10.42
CA ARG A 377 1.74 6.77 -9.19
C ARG A 377 2.57 7.90 -8.56
N PHE A 378 3.29 8.65 -9.38
CA PHE A 378 4.06 9.81 -8.91
C PHE A 378 3.16 10.94 -8.41
N LEU A 379 2.05 11.21 -9.09
CA LEU A 379 1.07 12.22 -8.67
C LEU A 379 0.41 11.83 -7.33
N ASP A 380 -0.03 10.58 -7.17
CA ASP A 380 -0.62 10.09 -5.91
C ASP A 380 0.40 10.15 -4.77
N ALA A 381 1.65 9.73 -5.03
CA ALA A 381 2.72 9.82 -4.04
C ALA A 381 3.02 11.27 -3.64
N ALA A 382 3.13 12.20 -4.60
CA ALA A 382 3.34 13.62 -4.33
C ALA A 382 2.20 14.21 -3.50
N HIS A 383 0.95 13.89 -3.86
CA HIS A 383 -0.24 14.35 -3.15
C HIS A 383 -0.24 13.85 -1.70
N ARG A 384 0.06 12.56 -1.46
CA ARG A 384 0.16 12.01 -0.11
C ARG A 384 1.29 12.61 0.72
N VAL A 385 2.42 12.93 0.09
CA VAL A 385 3.51 13.65 0.78
C VAL A 385 3.03 15.03 1.21
N LEU A 386 2.42 15.81 0.32
CA LEU A 386 1.90 17.13 0.66
C LEU A 386 0.83 17.08 1.75
N LEU A 387 -0.13 16.16 1.68
CA LEU A 387 -1.17 16.01 2.72
C LEU A 387 -0.61 15.68 4.11
N THR A 388 0.59 15.12 4.19
CA THR A 388 1.20 14.70 5.45
C THR A 388 2.23 15.70 5.98
N THR A 389 2.67 16.63 5.14
CA THR A 389 3.59 17.71 5.51
C THR A 389 2.86 19.03 5.71
N HIS A 390 3.29 19.82 6.70
CA HIS A 390 2.64 21.11 6.99
C HIS A 390 3.01 22.21 5.99
N THR A 391 4.24 22.19 5.47
CA THR A 391 4.74 23.17 4.51
C THR A 391 5.88 22.57 3.70
N VAL A 392 5.92 22.87 2.40
CA VAL A 392 7.12 22.59 1.58
C VAL A 392 8.22 23.57 1.97
N ALA A 393 9.36 23.04 2.43
CA ALA A 393 10.46 23.84 2.98
C ALA A 393 11.06 24.86 1.99
N SER A 394 10.87 24.68 0.67
CA SER A 394 11.36 25.58 -0.36
C SER A 394 10.27 25.90 -1.38
N GLY A 395 10.01 27.19 -1.62
CA GLY A 395 9.10 27.65 -2.67
C GLY A 395 9.52 27.20 -4.07
N ALA A 396 10.82 27.01 -4.32
CA ALA A 396 11.31 26.52 -5.60
C ALA A 396 10.79 25.11 -5.91
N SER A 397 10.74 24.21 -4.92
CA SER A 397 10.21 22.86 -5.08
C SER A 397 8.70 22.87 -5.38
N ALA A 398 7.93 23.70 -4.68
CA ALA A 398 6.49 23.85 -4.93
C ALA A 398 6.21 24.41 -6.34
N ASN A 399 7.00 25.40 -6.78
CA ASN A 399 6.87 25.99 -8.12
C ASN A 399 7.18 24.96 -9.21
N ARG A 400 8.29 24.24 -9.07
CA ARG A 400 8.71 23.21 -10.03
C ARG A 400 7.71 22.06 -10.09
N LEU A 401 7.21 21.59 -8.95
CA LEU A 401 6.17 20.56 -8.90
C LEU A 401 4.89 21.02 -9.59
N THR A 402 4.44 22.26 -9.33
CA THR A 402 3.24 22.82 -9.97
C THR A 402 3.40 22.88 -11.49
N LYS A 403 4.57 23.33 -11.99
CA LYS A 403 4.90 23.30 -13.42
C LYS A 403 4.87 21.87 -13.99
N ALA A 404 5.42 20.90 -13.27
CA ALA A 404 5.45 19.50 -13.71
C ALA A 404 4.04 18.85 -13.73
N VAL A 405 3.11 19.30 -12.89
CA VAL A 405 1.73 18.75 -12.80
C VAL A 405 0.83 19.31 -13.90
N LEU A 406 0.95 20.60 -14.23
CA LEU A 406 0.08 21.29 -15.20
C LEU A 406 -0.09 20.57 -16.56
N PRO A 407 0.97 19.99 -17.18
CA PRO A 407 0.85 19.23 -18.43
C PRO A 407 -0.20 18.12 -18.41
N SER A 408 -0.45 17.47 -17.25
CA SER A 408 -1.48 16.43 -17.11
C SER A 408 -2.89 16.96 -17.36
N LEU A 409 -3.10 18.27 -17.22
CA LEU A 409 -4.40 18.92 -17.31
C LEU A 409 -4.58 19.74 -18.59
N LEU A 410 -3.50 20.03 -19.33
CA LEU A 410 -3.56 20.86 -20.54
C LEU A 410 -4.51 20.31 -21.62
N VAL A 411 -4.67 18.98 -21.67
CA VAL A 411 -5.56 18.31 -22.64
C VAL A 411 -7.02 18.73 -22.44
N LEU A 412 -7.43 19.12 -21.22
CA LEU A 412 -8.77 19.61 -20.92
C LEU A 412 -9.07 20.96 -21.56
N VAL A 413 -8.06 21.84 -21.65
CA VAL A 413 -8.23 23.20 -22.19
C VAL A 413 -8.19 23.21 -23.72
N GLN A 414 -7.38 22.32 -24.32
CA GLN A 414 -7.23 22.22 -25.78
C GLN A 414 -8.49 21.69 -26.50
N MET A 415 -9.48 21.17 -25.77
CA MET A 415 -10.76 20.70 -26.33
C MET A 415 -11.54 21.74 -27.13
N LYS A 416 -11.33 23.03 -26.86
CA LYS A 416 -12.18 24.12 -27.37
C LYS A 416 -11.81 24.62 -28.77
N GLU A 417 -10.60 24.34 -29.26
CA GLU A 417 -10.01 25.09 -30.38
C GLU A 417 -9.88 24.32 -31.70
N GLN A 418 -10.72 23.32 -31.98
CA GLN A 418 -10.88 22.91 -33.38
C GLN A 418 -11.86 23.86 -34.08
N PRO A 419 -11.38 24.80 -34.92
CA PRO A 419 -12.27 25.67 -35.67
C PRO A 419 -13.18 24.80 -36.54
N ASN A 420 -14.48 25.10 -36.49
CA ASN A 420 -15.38 24.75 -37.57
C ASN A 420 -14.78 25.36 -38.84
N GLY A 421 -14.17 24.52 -39.67
CA GLY A 421 -13.59 24.94 -40.93
C GLY A 421 -14.67 25.59 -41.78
N ALA A 422 -14.64 26.92 -41.86
CA ALA A 422 -15.13 27.58 -43.05
C ALA A 422 -14.22 27.12 -44.19
N PRO A 423 -14.76 26.59 -45.30
CA PRO A 423 -13.93 26.24 -46.44
C PRO A 423 -13.24 27.52 -46.93
N SER A 424 -11.92 27.56 -46.80
CA SER A 424 -11.11 28.60 -47.43
C SER A 424 -11.22 28.42 -48.94
N ALA A 425 -12.15 29.16 -49.52
CA ALA A 425 -12.35 29.26 -50.95
C ALA A 425 -11.18 30.03 -51.57
N ASN A 426 -10.11 29.33 -51.89
CA ASN A 426 -9.15 29.79 -52.89
C ASN A 426 -8.93 28.66 -53.92
N GLY A 427 -9.98 28.43 -54.70
CA GLY A 427 -9.95 27.64 -55.92
C GLY A 427 -9.93 28.54 -57.15
N THR A 428 -8.73 28.80 -57.68
CA THR A 428 -8.57 29.16 -59.09
C THR A 428 -8.92 27.95 -59.96
N LYS A 429 -10.06 28.06 -60.65
CA LYS A 429 -10.53 27.35 -61.85
C LYS A 429 -9.71 26.12 -62.31
N SER A 430 -10.24 24.91 -62.12
CA SER A 430 -10.17 23.90 -63.19
C SER A 430 -11.26 22.83 -63.10
N LYS A 431 -11.70 22.39 -64.28
CA LYS A 431 -12.94 21.71 -64.61
C LYS A 431 -12.67 20.20 -64.76
N LYS A 432 -13.36 19.33 -64.01
CA LYS A 432 -14.14 18.16 -64.52
C LYS A 432 -14.40 17.10 -63.43
N ARG A 433 -15.69 16.94 -63.13
CA ARG A 433 -16.44 15.74 -62.73
C ARG A 433 -15.65 14.56 -62.13
N SER A 434 -15.74 14.44 -60.82
CA SER A 434 -15.99 13.17 -60.13
C SER A 434 -17.02 13.46 -59.04
N ARG A 435 -18.21 12.86 -59.11
CA ARG A 435 -19.21 12.88 -58.03
C ARG A 435 -18.70 11.93 -56.95
N ALA A 436 -17.81 12.42 -56.08
CA ALA A 436 -17.58 11.82 -54.78
C ALA A 436 -18.59 12.43 -53.81
N PHE A 437 -19.24 11.56 -53.04
CA PHE A 437 -20.34 11.86 -52.14
C PHE A 437 -19.83 12.71 -50.96
N GLU A 438 -20.14 14.01 -50.98
CA GLU A 438 -19.73 15.06 -50.03
C GLU A 438 -20.46 14.98 -48.66
N GLY A 439 -20.79 13.76 -48.22
CA GLY A 439 -21.63 13.53 -47.04
C GLY A 439 -20.98 12.73 -45.90
N ASP A 440 -19.81 12.12 -46.11
CA ASP A 440 -19.28 11.12 -45.18
C ASP A 440 -18.20 11.66 -44.22
N GLU A 441 -17.54 12.77 -44.55
CA GLU A 441 -16.52 13.40 -43.67
C GLU A 441 -17.12 14.22 -42.51
N LEU A 442 -18.42 14.54 -42.58
CA LEU A 442 -19.14 15.23 -41.49
C LEU A 442 -19.65 14.25 -40.42
N LEU A 443 -19.70 12.95 -40.71
CA LEU A 443 -20.18 11.91 -39.77
C LEU A 443 -19.06 11.02 -39.22
N SER A 444 -17.89 11.00 -39.87
CA SER A 444 -16.73 10.21 -39.45
C SER A 444 -15.66 11.02 -38.71
N ARG A 445 -16.00 12.23 -38.22
CA ARG A 445 -15.22 12.93 -37.19
C ARG A 445 -15.44 12.22 -35.86
N ASN A 446 -14.84 11.04 -35.75
CA ASN A 446 -14.72 10.27 -34.53
C ASN A 446 -13.99 11.18 -33.53
N ARG A 447 -14.76 11.96 -32.76
CA ARG A 447 -14.26 12.75 -31.64
C ARG A 447 -13.76 11.73 -30.63
N GLY A 448 -12.50 11.33 -30.77
CA GLY A 448 -11.85 10.47 -29.80
C GLY A 448 -12.02 11.10 -28.43
N THR A 449 -12.38 10.28 -27.44
CA THR A 449 -12.41 10.74 -26.06
C THR A 449 -11.04 11.31 -25.71
N VAL A 450 -11.01 12.46 -25.04
CA VAL A 450 -9.75 13.10 -24.64
C VAL A 450 -8.93 12.19 -23.73
N PHE A 451 -9.59 11.55 -22.78
CA PHE A 451 -9.00 10.51 -21.97
C PHE A 451 -9.33 9.17 -22.62
N LYS A 452 -8.28 8.48 -23.06
CA LYS A 452 -8.40 7.17 -23.72
C LYS A 452 -8.40 6.05 -22.69
N THR A 453 -7.71 6.25 -21.57
CA THR A 453 -7.53 5.24 -20.53
C THR A 453 -8.05 5.74 -19.19
N HIS A 454 -8.53 4.81 -18.36
CA HIS A 454 -8.90 5.10 -16.97
C HIS A 454 -7.72 5.67 -16.16
N SER A 455 -6.47 5.32 -16.51
CA SER A 455 -5.30 5.92 -15.87
C SER A 455 -5.15 7.42 -16.19
N ASP A 456 -5.52 7.86 -17.39
CA ASP A 456 -5.48 9.28 -17.74
C ASP A 456 -6.54 10.08 -16.98
N GLU A 457 -7.74 9.50 -16.83
CA GLU A 457 -8.82 10.07 -16.02
C GLU A 457 -8.36 10.27 -14.57
N GLN A 458 -7.82 9.23 -13.95
CA GLN A 458 -7.32 9.31 -12.58
C GLN A 458 -6.12 10.26 -12.46
N CYS A 459 -5.25 10.36 -13.47
CA CYS A 459 -4.17 11.36 -13.48
C CYS A 459 -4.72 12.77 -13.39
N ALA A 460 -5.79 13.08 -14.14
CA ALA A 460 -6.39 14.41 -14.13
C ALA A 460 -7.00 14.73 -12.76
N LEU A 461 -7.73 13.79 -12.15
CA LEU A 461 -8.31 14.00 -10.81
C LEU A 461 -7.24 14.25 -9.75
N VAL A 462 -6.23 13.36 -9.68
CA VAL A 462 -5.16 13.47 -8.68
C VAL A 462 -4.30 14.71 -8.94
N ALA A 463 -4.10 15.11 -10.19
CA ALA A 463 -3.39 16.35 -10.51
C ALA A 463 -4.14 17.59 -10.01
N ILE A 464 -5.48 17.64 -10.11
CA ILE A 464 -6.27 18.75 -9.58
C ILE A 464 -6.23 18.77 -8.04
N ASP A 465 -6.39 17.63 -7.38
CA ASP A 465 -6.25 17.52 -5.91
C ASP A 465 -4.85 17.94 -5.43
N LEU A 466 -3.82 17.58 -6.21
CA LEU A 466 -2.45 18.01 -5.96
C LEU A 466 -2.29 19.52 -6.11
N LEU A 467 -2.87 20.13 -7.15
CA LEU A 467 -2.91 21.59 -7.32
C LEU A 467 -3.67 22.29 -6.20
N LYS A 468 -4.78 21.72 -5.71
CA LYS A 468 -5.52 22.22 -4.53
C LYS A 468 -4.60 22.30 -3.31
N SER A 469 -3.82 21.25 -3.08
CA SER A 469 -2.83 21.20 -1.99
C SER A 469 -1.72 22.25 -2.19
N LEU A 470 -1.19 22.37 -3.42
CA LEU A 470 -0.14 23.34 -3.76
C LEU A 470 -0.61 24.80 -3.68
N LEU A 471 -1.87 25.09 -4.03
CA LEU A 471 -2.47 26.41 -3.86
C LEU A 471 -2.60 26.78 -2.37
N SER A 472 -2.68 25.80 -1.48
CA SER A 472 -2.69 26.05 -0.03
C SER A 472 -1.29 26.35 0.53
N GLU A 473 -0.22 26.08 -0.23
CA GLU A 473 1.15 26.34 0.20
C GLU A 473 1.46 27.85 0.13
N PRO A 474 2.01 28.45 1.21
CA PRO A 474 2.31 29.89 1.24
C PRO A 474 3.48 30.28 0.33
N ASN A 475 4.36 29.33 0.01
CA ASN A 475 5.60 29.58 -0.73
C ASN A 475 5.46 29.48 -2.26
N LEU A 476 4.25 29.27 -2.78
CA LEU A 476 3.98 29.23 -4.22
C LEU A 476 4.12 30.64 -4.81
N SER A 477 4.87 30.78 -5.91
CA SER A 477 5.09 32.08 -6.55
C SER A 477 3.78 32.68 -7.06
N GLN A 478 3.64 33.99 -6.94
CA GLN A 478 2.43 34.71 -7.33
C GLN A 478 2.05 34.50 -8.81
N PRO A 479 3.00 34.53 -9.79
CA PRO A 479 2.68 34.24 -11.19
C PRO A 479 2.06 32.87 -11.39
N LEU A 480 2.59 31.85 -10.70
CA LEU A 480 2.13 30.47 -10.86
C LEU A 480 0.80 30.23 -10.17
N ARG A 481 0.60 30.82 -8.98
CA ARG A 481 -0.70 30.85 -8.29
C ARG A 481 -1.78 31.49 -9.18
N SER A 482 -1.47 32.62 -9.81
CA SER A 482 -2.35 33.32 -10.74
C SER A 482 -2.70 32.42 -11.95
N LEU A 483 -1.69 31.81 -12.56
CA LEU A 483 -1.87 30.92 -13.72
C LEU A 483 -2.75 29.70 -13.39
N VAL A 484 -2.46 29.00 -12.29
CA VAL A 484 -3.25 27.84 -11.83
C VAL A 484 -4.68 28.28 -11.49
N SER A 485 -4.86 29.45 -10.87
CA SER A 485 -6.19 29.97 -10.55
C SER A 485 -7.00 30.24 -11.82
N ARG A 486 -6.41 30.91 -12.82
CA ARG A 486 -7.04 31.12 -14.13
C ARG A 486 -7.39 29.81 -14.83
N PHE A 487 -6.50 28.83 -14.75
CA PHE A 487 -6.70 27.50 -15.32
C PHE A 487 -7.92 26.79 -14.69
N ILE A 488 -7.99 26.72 -13.35
CA ILE A 488 -9.10 26.08 -12.63
C ILE A 488 -10.43 26.82 -12.87
N LEU A 489 -10.43 28.16 -12.88
CA LEU A 489 -11.63 28.93 -13.19
C LEU A 489 -12.09 28.76 -14.64
N SER A 490 -11.17 28.63 -15.59
CA SER A 490 -11.48 28.30 -16.98
C SER A 490 -12.14 26.93 -17.09
N LEU A 491 -11.63 25.93 -16.37
CA LEU A 491 -12.27 24.61 -16.26
C LEU A 491 -13.65 24.70 -15.62
N LEU A 492 -13.81 25.47 -14.54
CA LEU A 492 -15.09 25.64 -13.86
C LEU A 492 -16.18 26.20 -14.78
N ILE A 493 -15.82 27.09 -15.70
CA ILE A 493 -16.74 27.69 -16.67
C ILE A 493 -16.98 26.77 -17.88
N SER A 494 -15.94 26.07 -18.34
CA SER A 494 -16.02 25.28 -19.57
C SER A 494 -16.59 23.87 -19.37
N LEU A 495 -16.31 23.22 -18.23
CA LEU A 495 -16.70 21.84 -17.99
C LEU A 495 -18.22 21.58 -18.02
N PRO A 496 -19.10 22.48 -17.53
CA PRO A 496 -20.54 22.32 -17.71
C PRO A 496 -21.00 22.36 -19.18
N GLN A 497 -20.19 22.96 -20.06
CA GLN A 497 -20.48 23.07 -21.50
C GLN A 497 -19.90 21.89 -22.30
N THR A 498 -18.99 21.10 -21.72
CA THR A 498 -18.43 19.92 -22.39
C THR A 498 -19.35 18.73 -22.23
N LEU A 499 -19.58 18.01 -23.33
CA LEU A 499 -20.40 16.80 -23.30
C LEU A 499 -19.63 15.70 -22.55
N PRO A 500 -20.21 14.99 -21.56
CA PRO A 500 -19.51 13.97 -20.79
C PRO A 500 -18.84 12.90 -21.65
N SER A 501 -19.50 12.48 -22.73
CA SER A 501 -18.97 11.49 -23.68
C SER A 501 -17.77 11.97 -24.52
N SER A 502 -17.48 13.27 -24.52
CA SER A 502 -16.28 13.82 -25.19
C SER A 502 -15.03 13.74 -24.31
N LEU A 503 -15.19 13.67 -22.98
CA LEU A 503 -14.08 13.57 -22.04
C LEU A 503 -13.60 12.12 -21.92
N SER A 504 -14.53 11.20 -21.64
CA SER A 504 -14.25 9.80 -21.35
C SER A 504 -15.44 8.92 -21.76
N SER A 505 -15.19 7.62 -21.93
CA SER A 505 -16.22 6.58 -22.03
C SER A 505 -17.01 6.39 -20.72
N ASN A 506 -16.41 6.74 -19.58
CA ASN A 506 -17.03 6.69 -18.26
C ASN A 506 -17.78 8.00 -17.98
N THR A 507 -19.11 7.93 -17.96
CA THR A 507 -19.99 9.08 -17.68
C THR A 507 -19.83 9.62 -16.26
N GLY A 508 -19.42 8.79 -15.29
CA GLY A 508 -19.17 9.20 -13.91
C GLY A 508 -17.94 10.10 -13.75
N PHE A 509 -16.99 10.04 -14.69
CA PHE A 509 -15.76 10.84 -14.64
C PHE A 509 -16.04 12.34 -14.73
N HIS A 510 -16.99 12.76 -15.58
CA HIS A 510 -17.35 14.19 -15.72
C HIS A 510 -17.83 14.78 -14.39
N VAL A 511 -18.65 14.02 -13.65
CA VAL A 511 -19.17 14.44 -12.33
C VAL A 511 -18.02 14.56 -11.33
N GLN A 512 -17.17 13.54 -11.22
CA GLN A 512 -16.01 13.55 -10.31
C GLN A 512 -15.04 14.70 -10.63
N LEU A 513 -14.77 14.94 -11.91
CA LEU A 513 -13.93 16.03 -12.36
C LEU A 513 -14.55 17.39 -12.01
N SER A 514 -15.85 17.55 -12.20
CA SER A 514 -16.57 18.77 -11.85
C SER A 514 -16.53 19.04 -10.34
N GLU A 515 -16.74 18.03 -9.51
CA GLU A 515 -16.63 18.14 -8.06
C GLU A 515 -15.21 18.55 -7.64
N CYS A 516 -14.18 17.88 -8.18
CA CYS A 516 -12.79 18.19 -7.88
C CYS A 516 -12.36 19.62 -8.31
N VAL A 517 -12.83 20.08 -9.48
CA VAL A 517 -12.61 21.47 -9.95
C VAL A 517 -13.32 22.47 -9.06
N GLN A 518 -14.57 22.21 -8.65
CA GLN A 518 -15.34 23.10 -7.76
C GLN A 518 -14.70 23.20 -6.38
N ASP A 519 -14.30 22.08 -5.80
CA ASP A 519 -13.55 21.99 -4.55
C ASP A 519 -12.25 22.81 -4.59
N THR A 520 -11.51 22.71 -5.70
CA THR A 520 -10.26 23.45 -5.89
C THR A 520 -10.52 24.94 -6.11
N ALA A 521 -11.57 25.29 -6.84
CA ALA A 521 -12.00 26.67 -7.02
C ALA A 521 -12.41 27.32 -5.69
N LEU A 522 -13.04 26.57 -4.79
CA LEU A 522 -13.37 27.05 -3.46
C LEU A 522 -12.11 27.41 -2.64
N VAL A 523 -11.04 26.61 -2.72
CA VAL A 523 -9.75 26.94 -2.08
C VAL A 523 -9.17 28.25 -2.62
N ILE A 524 -9.31 28.50 -3.94
CA ILE A 524 -8.93 29.80 -4.53
C ILE A 524 -9.77 30.93 -3.94
N GLY A 525 -11.08 30.72 -3.78
CA GLY A 525 -12.00 31.67 -3.15
C GLY A 525 -11.75 31.89 -1.64
N LEU A 526 -11.09 30.96 -0.96
CA LEU A 526 -10.76 31.02 0.48
C LEU A 526 -9.41 31.70 0.79
N GLY A 527 -8.48 31.75 -0.15
CA GLY A 527 -7.13 32.30 0.07
C GLY A 527 -7.10 33.84 0.10
N SER A 528 -6.25 34.48 0.91
CA SER A 528 -6.26 35.93 1.22
C SER A 528 -5.93 36.92 0.07
N SER A 529 -5.93 36.48 -1.18
CA SER A 529 -5.58 37.31 -2.35
C SER A 529 -6.77 38.15 -2.84
N THR A 530 -6.50 39.25 -3.55
CA THR A 530 -7.55 40.09 -4.18
C THR A 530 -8.49 39.34 -5.12
N SER A 531 -8.04 38.19 -5.64
CA SER A 531 -8.83 37.32 -6.50
C SER A 531 -10.15 36.92 -5.85
N GLN A 532 -10.20 36.74 -4.52
CA GLN A 532 -11.43 36.33 -3.82
C GLN A 532 -12.62 37.17 -4.23
N SER A 533 -12.46 38.50 -4.22
CA SER A 533 -13.54 39.43 -4.54
C SER A 533 -14.06 39.28 -5.97
N ARG A 534 -13.19 38.92 -6.92
CA ARG A 534 -13.51 38.81 -8.35
C ARG A 534 -13.97 37.40 -8.75
N THR A 535 -13.49 36.36 -8.07
CA THR A 535 -13.74 34.95 -8.41
C THR A 535 -14.91 34.37 -7.63
N LEU A 536 -15.21 34.88 -6.42
CA LEU A 536 -16.28 34.34 -5.57
C LEU A 536 -17.63 34.32 -6.28
N GLY A 537 -17.99 35.38 -7.02
CA GLY A 537 -19.25 35.41 -7.78
C GLY A 537 -19.34 34.29 -8.82
N LEU A 538 -18.24 33.96 -9.50
CA LEU A 538 -18.17 32.83 -10.44
C LEU A 538 -18.30 31.50 -9.71
N ILE A 539 -17.59 31.34 -8.59
CA ILE A 539 -17.61 30.11 -7.78
C ILE A 539 -19.01 29.85 -7.23
N VAL A 540 -19.67 30.86 -6.65
CA VAL A 540 -21.03 30.76 -6.09
C VAL A 540 -22.04 30.36 -7.17
N ASN A 541 -21.96 30.98 -8.35
CA ASN A 541 -22.88 30.67 -9.44
C ASN A 541 -22.72 29.22 -9.93
N SER A 542 -21.49 28.74 -10.06
CA SER A 542 -21.19 27.38 -10.53
C SER A 542 -21.47 26.28 -9.50
N THR A 543 -21.47 26.60 -8.20
CA THR A 543 -21.65 25.64 -7.09
C THR A 543 -23.07 25.58 -6.54
N SER A 544 -23.97 26.47 -6.98
CA SER A 544 -25.36 26.59 -6.51
C SER A 544 -26.19 25.30 -6.57
N SER A 545 -25.79 24.32 -7.39
CA SER A 545 -26.47 23.02 -7.51
C SER A 545 -25.99 21.94 -6.52
N GLN A 546 -24.88 22.14 -5.79
CA GLN A 546 -24.28 21.11 -4.93
C GLN A 546 -24.40 21.45 -3.43
N ARG A 547 -25.03 20.54 -2.67
CA ARG A 547 -25.34 20.73 -1.23
C ARG A 547 -24.13 20.89 -0.28
N PRO A 548 -23.00 20.16 -0.41
CA PRO A 548 -21.95 20.24 0.60
C PRO A 548 -21.17 21.57 0.55
N LEU A 549 -20.88 22.07 -0.65
CA LEU A 549 -20.15 23.33 -0.87
C LEU A 549 -20.95 24.56 -0.45
N HIS A 550 -22.29 24.46 -0.48
CA HIS A 550 -23.18 25.52 -0.02
C HIS A 550 -22.90 25.91 1.44
N HIS A 551 -22.54 24.95 2.30
CA HIS A 551 -22.26 25.27 3.71
C HIS A 551 -21.00 26.10 3.88
N GLU A 552 -19.91 25.76 3.17
CA GLU A 552 -18.65 26.51 3.24
C GLU A 552 -18.81 27.92 2.65
N ILE A 553 -19.53 28.03 1.53
CA ILE A 553 -19.88 29.31 0.92
C ILE A 553 -20.78 30.14 1.84
N GLU A 554 -21.78 29.53 2.48
CA GLU A 554 -22.64 30.19 3.45
C GLU A 554 -21.83 30.71 4.63
N LEU A 555 -20.84 29.96 5.13
CA LEU A 555 -19.95 30.43 6.19
C LEU A 555 -19.07 31.61 5.74
N LEU A 556 -18.73 31.71 4.45
CA LEU A 556 -18.00 32.85 3.90
C LEU A 556 -18.87 34.09 3.75
N LEU A 557 -20.09 33.93 3.23
CA LEU A 557 -21.03 35.03 3.02
C LEU A 557 -21.69 35.49 4.33
N HIS A 558 -21.85 34.57 5.28
CA HIS A 558 -22.52 34.77 6.56
C HIS A 558 -21.65 34.22 7.71
N PRO A 559 -20.54 34.90 8.05
CA PRO A 559 -19.69 34.49 9.16
C PRO A 559 -20.50 34.49 10.47
N ARG A 560 -20.51 33.36 11.18
CA ARG A 560 -21.28 33.18 12.42
C ARG A 560 -20.64 33.84 13.65
N LEU A 561 -19.46 34.45 13.47
CA LEU A 561 -18.75 35.20 14.49
C LEU A 561 -18.67 36.66 14.06
N PRO A 562 -18.77 37.62 15.00
CA PRO A 562 -18.59 39.03 14.69
C PRO A 562 -17.22 39.22 14.01
N PRO A 563 -17.15 39.97 12.90
CA PRO A 563 -15.91 40.14 12.16
C PRO A 563 -14.87 40.79 13.07
N LEU A 564 -13.74 40.12 13.25
CA LEU A 564 -12.60 40.71 13.95
C LEU A 564 -12.09 41.85 13.08
N LEU A 565 -12.03 43.07 13.63
CA LEU A 565 -11.41 44.24 13.01
C LEU A 565 -9.91 43.97 12.81
N ARG A 566 -9.56 43.28 11.72
CA ARG A 566 -8.18 43.09 11.27
C ARG A 566 -7.84 44.20 10.28
N SER A 567 -6.58 44.63 10.28
CA SER A 567 -6.04 45.42 9.19
C SER A 567 -6.28 44.68 7.87
N VAL A 568 -6.65 45.41 6.83
CA VAL A 568 -6.84 44.84 5.49
C VAL A 568 -5.56 44.09 5.12
N PRO A 569 -5.61 42.76 4.89
CA PRO A 569 -4.42 42.00 4.57
C PRO A 569 -3.78 42.58 3.30
N ARG A 570 -2.45 42.44 3.19
CA ARG A 570 -1.75 42.80 1.95
C ARG A 570 -2.40 42.02 0.80
N THR A 571 -2.99 42.78 -0.10
CA THR A 571 -3.79 42.31 -1.20
C THR A 571 -2.86 41.89 -2.33
N ASP A 572 -2.58 40.59 -2.44
CA ASP A 572 -1.85 40.06 -3.59
C ASP A 572 -2.70 40.20 -4.85
N PHE A 573 -2.16 40.88 -5.88
CA PHE A 573 -2.83 41.07 -7.16
C PHE A 573 -2.74 39.79 -8.00
N ILE A 574 -3.90 39.23 -8.36
CA ILE A 574 -3.98 38.10 -9.29
C ILE A 574 -4.59 38.62 -10.59
N ALA A 575 -3.84 38.49 -11.68
CA ALA A 575 -4.31 38.82 -13.00
C ALA A 575 -5.38 37.80 -13.43
N LEU A 576 -6.61 38.25 -13.68
CA LEU A 576 -7.67 37.37 -14.21
C LEU A 576 -7.77 37.48 -15.74
N THR A 577 -7.29 38.58 -16.30
CA THR A 577 -7.32 38.87 -17.74
C THR A 577 -5.91 38.90 -18.33
N ARG A 578 -5.78 38.64 -19.64
CA ARG A 578 -4.48 38.70 -20.33
C ARG A 578 -3.85 40.10 -20.29
N SER A 579 -4.67 41.16 -20.28
CA SER A 579 -4.20 42.55 -20.18
C SER A 579 -3.58 42.87 -18.81
N GLU A 580 -3.94 42.12 -17.77
CA GLU A 580 -3.40 42.25 -16.42
C GLU A 580 -2.20 41.30 -16.19
N GLU A 581 -1.90 40.42 -17.14
CA GLU A 581 -0.86 39.39 -17.05
C GLU A 581 0.52 40.06 -16.94
N SER A 582 1.29 39.69 -15.91
CA SER A 582 2.67 40.16 -15.78
C SER A 582 3.57 39.51 -16.83
N ASN A 583 4.70 40.14 -17.15
CA ASN A 583 5.68 39.56 -18.08
C ASN A 583 6.18 38.19 -17.62
N GLU A 584 6.28 37.96 -16.30
CA GLU A 584 6.65 36.66 -15.74
C GLU A 584 5.55 35.61 -15.97
N GLU A 585 4.29 35.98 -15.77
CA GLU A 585 3.14 35.09 -16.06
C GLU A 585 3.04 34.75 -17.54
N ALA A 586 3.19 35.74 -18.43
CA ALA A 586 3.22 35.53 -19.87
C ALA A 586 4.36 34.58 -20.25
N SER A 587 5.56 34.81 -19.74
CA SER A 587 6.72 33.94 -19.98
C SER A 587 6.47 32.50 -19.52
N LEU A 588 5.91 32.32 -18.32
CA LEU A 588 5.56 31.00 -17.79
C LEU A 588 4.47 30.30 -18.62
N ARG A 589 3.49 31.05 -19.11
CA ARG A 589 2.45 30.54 -20.00
C ARG A 589 3.05 30.04 -21.32
N HIS A 590 4.00 30.79 -21.89
CA HIS A 590 4.74 30.37 -23.08
C HIS A 590 5.58 29.11 -22.81
N GLU A 591 6.32 29.07 -21.69
CA GLU A 591 7.14 27.91 -21.29
C GLU A 591 6.31 26.63 -21.14
N LEU A 592 5.09 26.74 -20.60
CA LEU A 592 4.18 25.61 -20.40
C LEU A 592 3.38 25.23 -21.65
N GLY A 593 3.61 25.90 -22.79
CA GLY A 593 2.87 25.63 -24.03
C GLY A 593 1.38 26.00 -23.94
N LEU A 594 1.00 26.88 -23.01
CA LEU A 594 -0.36 27.41 -22.85
C LEU A 594 -0.69 28.54 -23.84
N VAL A 595 0.06 28.61 -24.94
CA VAL A 595 -0.16 29.57 -26.03
C VAL A 595 -1.31 29.04 -26.87
N LEU A 596 -2.51 29.53 -26.57
CA LEU A 596 -3.63 29.42 -27.50
C LEU A 596 -3.18 30.12 -28.78
N LEU A 597 -3.28 29.45 -29.93
CA LEU A 597 -2.86 29.96 -31.24
C LEU A 597 -3.39 31.38 -31.37
N GLU A 598 -2.50 32.36 -31.18
CA GLU A 598 -2.84 33.75 -31.34
C GLU A 598 -3.24 33.90 -32.80
N SER A 599 -4.53 34.15 -33.02
CA SER A 599 -4.94 34.78 -34.26
C SER A 599 -4.20 36.11 -34.22
N ASP A 600 -3.29 36.32 -35.18
CA ASP A 600 -2.58 37.57 -35.45
C ASP A 600 -3.58 38.74 -35.47
N GLN A 601 -3.98 39.22 -34.29
CA GLN A 601 -4.56 40.52 -34.14
C GLN A 601 -3.36 41.44 -34.05
N THR A 602 -2.97 41.90 -35.23
CA THR A 602 -2.06 42.99 -35.46
C THR A 602 -2.38 44.08 -34.44
N GLN A 603 -1.56 44.21 -33.40
CA GLN A 603 -1.63 45.37 -32.53
C GLN A 603 -1.45 46.60 -33.42
N PRO A 604 -2.40 47.55 -33.46
CA PRO A 604 -2.19 48.78 -34.19
C PRO A 604 -0.98 49.48 -33.56
N GLN A 605 0.10 49.59 -34.33
CA GLN A 605 1.22 50.45 -33.98
C GLN A 605 0.69 51.85 -33.66
N PRO A 606 1.06 52.46 -32.53
CA PRO A 606 0.76 53.87 -32.32
C PRO A 606 1.55 54.69 -33.35
N GLU A 607 0.84 55.36 -34.26
CA GLU A 607 1.44 56.31 -35.18
C GLU A 607 2.17 57.42 -34.39
N PRO A 608 3.40 57.80 -34.77
CA PRO A 608 4.09 58.92 -34.14
C PRO A 608 3.40 60.23 -34.51
N VAL A 609 2.65 60.80 -33.57
CA VAL A 609 2.13 62.17 -33.71
C VAL A 609 3.29 63.15 -33.66
N ASN A 610 3.51 63.77 -34.82
CA ASN A 610 4.50 64.79 -35.10
C ASN A 610 4.07 66.12 -34.43
N THR A 611 4.66 66.49 -33.30
CA THR A 611 4.44 67.79 -32.65
C THR A 611 5.54 68.79 -33.01
N ASN A 612 5.19 69.80 -33.79
CA ASN A 612 5.97 71.01 -34.00
C ASN A 612 5.70 72.02 -32.85
N PRO A 613 6.67 72.85 -32.43
CA PRO A 613 6.58 73.64 -31.21
C PRO A 613 5.98 75.04 -31.44
N GLY A 614 5.14 75.49 -30.51
CA GLY A 614 4.65 76.88 -30.43
C GLY A 614 4.41 77.27 -28.97
N PRO A 615 4.75 78.50 -28.55
CA PRO A 615 5.13 78.79 -27.16
C PRO A 615 3.94 79.22 -26.31
N SER A 616 3.88 78.72 -25.07
CA SER A 616 2.98 79.25 -24.05
C SER A 616 3.63 79.21 -22.68
N THR A 617 4.08 80.40 -22.30
CA THR A 617 3.76 81.10 -21.06
C THR A 617 3.70 80.27 -19.76
N SER A 618 4.73 80.50 -18.95
CA SER A 618 4.85 80.26 -17.52
C SER A 618 3.62 80.73 -16.72
N MET A 619 3.08 79.85 -15.87
CA MET A 619 2.70 80.21 -14.51
C MET A 619 2.83 79.00 -13.58
N ALA A 620 3.56 79.24 -12.48
CA ALA A 620 3.88 78.33 -11.40
C ALA A 620 2.68 78.06 -10.50
N ILE A 621 2.54 76.81 -10.03
CA ILE A 621 1.94 76.50 -8.72
C ILE A 621 2.75 75.36 -8.09
N GLU A 622 3.17 75.62 -6.86
CA GLU A 622 3.98 74.80 -5.96
C GLU A 622 3.34 73.44 -5.66
N THR A 623 4.16 72.39 -5.58
CA THR A 623 3.82 71.19 -4.81
C THR A 623 5.02 70.80 -3.95
N ARG A 624 4.74 70.74 -2.65
CA ARG A 624 5.66 70.67 -1.53
C ARG A 624 5.91 69.19 -1.21
N GLU A 625 7.11 68.69 -1.48
CA GLU A 625 7.56 67.36 -1.05
C GLU A 625 8.04 67.42 0.41
N THR A 626 7.35 66.71 1.30
CA THR A 626 7.82 66.43 2.66
C THR A 626 8.51 65.08 2.68
N SER A 627 9.84 65.12 2.63
CA SER A 627 10.73 63.99 2.93
C SER A 627 10.86 63.84 4.44
N TYR A 628 10.34 62.74 5.00
CA TYR A 628 10.70 62.31 6.35
C TYR A 628 11.79 61.24 6.26
N VAL A 629 13.00 61.66 6.63
CA VAL A 629 14.11 60.79 7.01
C VAL A 629 13.87 60.35 8.45
N SER A 630 13.98 59.06 8.73
CA SER A 630 14.15 58.55 10.09
C SER A 630 15.25 57.50 10.07
N GLU A 631 16.44 57.95 10.43
CA GLU A 631 17.55 57.11 10.85
C GLU A 631 17.18 56.40 12.16
N SER A 632 17.44 55.10 12.23
CA SER A 632 17.55 54.38 13.49
C SER A 632 18.82 53.56 13.44
N ILE A 633 19.82 54.09 14.16
CA ILE A 633 21.12 53.52 14.45
C ILE A 633 20.89 52.25 15.30
N VAL A 634 21.34 51.10 14.82
CA VAL A 634 21.56 49.91 15.66
C VAL A 634 23.06 49.61 15.65
N GLN A 635 23.66 49.78 16.83
CA GLN A 635 25.06 49.48 17.13
C GLN A 635 25.36 47.99 16.90
N GLN A 636 26.31 47.70 16.00
CA GLN A 636 26.95 46.40 15.89
C GLN A 636 27.96 46.23 17.04
N GLN A 637 27.64 45.35 17.97
CA GLN A 637 28.55 44.90 19.02
C GLN A 637 29.36 43.70 18.48
N LYS A 638 30.68 43.88 18.48
CA LYS A 638 31.71 42.98 17.97
C LYS A 638 32.04 41.93 19.05
N SER A 639 31.91 40.65 18.74
CA SER A 639 32.31 39.53 19.63
C SER A 639 33.35 38.63 18.94
N PRO A 640 34.33 38.09 19.69
CA PRO A 640 35.54 37.48 19.14
C PRO A 640 35.38 36.00 18.78
N ALA A 641 36.27 35.55 17.88
CA ALA A 641 36.38 34.20 17.35
C ALA A 641 36.78 33.15 18.42
N PRO A 642 36.29 31.90 18.33
CA PRO A 642 36.88 30.77 19.03
C PRO A 642 37.83 29.97 18.14
N ALA A 643 38.97 29.60 18.73
CA ALA A 643 40.03 28.77 18.19
C ALA A 643 39.61 27.29 18.01
N PRO A 644 40.34 26.50 17.18
CA PRO A 644 40.01 25.09 16.90
C PRO A 644 40.51 24.16 18.03
N PRO A 645 39.76 23.11 18.40
CA PRO A 645 40.26 22.11 19.34
C PRO A 645 41.13 21.06 18.64
N GLN A 646 42.27 20.79 19.27
CA GLN A 646 43.26 19.79 18.92
C GLN A 646 42.76 18.37 19.24
N HIS A 647 43.20 17.42 18.42
CA HIS A 647 43.12 15.98 18.64
C HIS A 647 43.79 15.56 19.96
N GLN A 648 43.08 14.76 20.77
CA GLN A 648 43.68 13.79 21.68
C GLN A 648 43.09 12.41 21.39
N GLN A 649 43.97 11.51 20.91
CA GLN A 649 43.73 10.08 20.84
C GLN A 649 43.83 9.52 22.27
N MET A 650 42.78 8.85 22.72
CA MET A 650 42.87 7.87 23.80
C MET A 650 42.46 6.52 23.24
N GLU A 651 43.46 5.64 23.24
CA GLU A 651 43.43 4.22 22.97
C GLU A 651 42.75 3.52 24.16
N VAL A 652 41.66 2.80 23.91
CA VAL A 652 41.02 1.91 24.88
C VAL A 652 40.79 0.57 24.20
N ASP A 653 41.62 -0.39 24.61
CA ASP A 653 41.47 -1.81 24.36
C ASP A 653 40.13 -2.34 24.89
N ASN A 654 39.44 -3.13 24.07
CA ASN A 654 38.44 -4.08 24.55
C ASN A 654 38.33 -5.30 23.61
N PRO A 655 38.02 -6.50 24.17
CA PRO A 655 38.40 -7.79 23.61
C PRO A 655 37.41 -8.34 22.56
N PRO A 656 37.81 -9.36 21.78
CA PRO A 656 36.99 -9.90 20.69
C PRO A 656 35.82 -10.74 21.21
N SER A 657 34.60 -10.33 20.89
CA SER A 657 33.41 -11.17 20.96
C SER A 657 33.41 -12.15 19.79
N GLN A 658 33.62 -13.43 20.10
CA GLN A 658 33.51 -14.54 19.15
C GLN A 658 32.06 -14.65 18.65
N THR A 659 31.86 -14.38 17.36
CA THR A 659 30.59 -14.68 16.69
C THR A 659 30.70 -16.07 16.10
N PHE A 660 29.99 -17.03 16.68
CA PHE A 660 29.78 -18.36 16.11
C PHE A 660 28.97 -18.25 14.82
N ILE A 661 29.64 -18.36 13.67
CA ILE A 661 29.00 -18.63 12.38
C ILE A 661 28.91 -20.15 12.26
N GLN A 662 27.73 -20.71 12.58
CA GLN A 662 27.45 -22.11 12.31
C GLN A 662 26.97 -22.23 10.86
N ALA A 663 27.85 -22.75 10.00
CA ALA A 663 27.56 -23.05 8.61
C ALA A 663 26.44 -24.11 8.50
N ALA A 664 25.48 -23.87 7.62
CA ALA A 664 24.47 -24.86 7.25
C ALA A 664 25.12 -26.04 6.51
N PRO A 665 24.69 -27.29 6.74
CA PRO A 665 25.25 -28.46 6.07
C PRO A 665 24.79 -28.53 4.62
N SER A 666 25.77 -28.63 3.73
CA SER A 666 25.61 -28.95 2.30
C SER A 666 25.08 -30.37 2.15
N VAL A 667 23.84 -30.50 1.67
CA VAL A 667 23.28 -31.79 1.24
C VAL A 667 23.84 -32.11 -0.14
N GLN A 668 24.87 -32.97 -0.18
CA GLN A 668 25.30 -33.65 -1.39
C GLN A 668 24.22 -34.67 -1.80
N ARG A 669 23.56 -34.44 -2.94
CA ARG A 669 22.79 -35.45 -3.66
C ARG A 669 23.76 -36.22 -4.55
N GLU A 670 24.19 -37.40 -4.12
CA GLU A 670 24.74 -38.40 -5.02
C GLU A 670 23.59 -39.13 -5.71
N ILE A 671 23.64 -39.11 -7.04
CA ILE A 671 22.82 -39.92 -7.94
C ILE A 671 23.57 -41.25 -8.10
N SER A 672 22.90 -42.36 -7.80
CA SER A 672 23.32 -43.69 -8.26
C SER A 672 22.10 -44.46 -8.71
N GLU A 673 22.11 -44.79 -10.00
CA GLU A 673 21.17 -45.66 -10.68
C GLU A 673 21.51 -47.14 -10.48
N SER A 674 20.46 -47.97 -10.55
CA SER A 674 20.43 -49.41 -10.89
C SER A 674 20.45 -50.43 -9.74
N PRO A 675 19.90 -51.66 -9.92
CA PRO A 675 18.78 -52.09 -10.77
C PRO A 675 17.76 -53.01 -10.06
N VAL A 676 16.68 -53.27 -10.78
CA VAL A 676 15.56 -54.22 -10.57
C VAL A 676 15.98 -55.57 -9.96
N GLN A 677 15.32 -55.97 -8.86
CA GLN A 677 15.08 -57.38 -8.54
C GLN A 677 13.68 -57.60 -7.96
N THR A 678 12.95 -58.46 -8.68
CA THR A 678 11.66 -59.06 -8.38
C THR A 678 11.81 -60.09 -7.25
N VAL A 679 11.08 -59.93 -6.15
CA VAL A 679 10.85 -61.02 -5.19
C VAL A 679 9.39 -61.06 -4.77
N HIS A 680 8.75 -62.17 -5.10
CA HIS A 680 7.43 -62.58 -4.62
C HIS A 680 7.40 -62.67 -3.09
N THR A 681 6.37 -62.11 -2.45
CA THR A 681 6.01 -62.55 -1.10
C THR A 681 4.50 -62.60 -0.92
N THR A 682 4.06 -63.85 -0.77
CA THR A 682 2.73 -64.36 -0.48
C THR A 682 2.20 -63.81 0.85
N VAL A 683 1.08 -63.09 0.85
CA VAL A 683 0.35 -62.76 2.09
C VAL A 683 -0.81 -63.72 2.25
N ARG A 684 -0.71 -64.54 3.29
CA ARG A 684 -1.65 -65.56 3.72
C ARG A 684 -2.68 -64.92 4.65
N THR A 685 -3.94 -65.08 4.29
CA THR A 685 -5.15 -64.84 5.10
C THR A 685 -5.19 -65.73 6.34
N THR A 686 -5.41 -65.14 7.52
CA THR A 686 -6.09 -65.81 8.64
C THR A 686 -6.96 -64.83 9.42
N SER A 687 -8.26 -65.06 9.30
CA SER A 687 -9.37 -64.66 10.15
C SER A 687 -9.33 -65.35 11.53
N SER A 688 -9.78 -64.68 12.60
CA SER A 688 -10.61 -65.26 13.68
C SER A 688 -10.91 -64.22 14.79
N VAL A 689 -12.20 -63.99 15.09
CA VAL A 689 -12.92 -64.36 16.36
C VAL A 689 -12.70 -63.32 17.48
N VAL A 690 -13.63 -62.39 17.72
CA VAL A 690 -14.84 -62.47 18.58
C VAL A 690 -14.56 -63.05 19.98
N THR A 691 -14.38 -62.17 20.96
CA THR A 691 -14.68 -62.50 22.36
C THR A 691 -15.24 -61.28 23.11
N THR A 692 -16.50 -61.43 23.49
CA THR A 692 -17.26 -60.67 24.49
C THR A 692 -16.65 -60.88 25.89
N LEU A 693 -16.53 -59.82 26.70
CA LEU A 693 -16.46 -59.88 28.18
C LEU A 693 -16.76 -58.46 28.70
N GLU A 694 -17.97 -58.19 29.16
CA GLU A 694 -18.53 -58.48 30.50
C GLU A 694 -18.03 -57.51 31.58
N ARG A 695 -19.03 -56.88 32.19
CA ARG A 695 -19.00 -55.73 33.07
C ARG A 695 -18.73 -56.22 34.49
N LYS A 696 -17.63 -55.77 35.12
CA LYS A 696 -17.38 -56.03 36.55
C LYS A 696 -17.21 -54.71 37.29
N ALA A 697 -18.14 -54.47 38.22
CA ALA A 697 -18.05 -53.46 39.25
C ALA A 697 -16.88 -53.81 40.19
N GLY A 698 -16.08 -52.80 40.54
CA GLY A 698 -14.95 -52.95 41.45
C GLY A 698 -14.55 -51.62 42.04
N SER A 699 -14.84 -51.47 43.32
CA SER A 699 -14.30 -50.47 44.26
C SER A 699 -12.78 -50.50 44.34
N SER A 700 -12.13 -49.35 44.37
CA SER A 700 -10.71 -49.16 44.75
C SER A 700 -10.46 -47.65 44.81
N SER A 701 -10.41 -47.07 46.01
CA SER A 701 -9.22 -46.89 46.88
C SER A 701 -8.33 -45.74 46.41
N LEU A 702 -8.36 -44.66 47.22
CA LEU A 702 -7.43 -43.53 47.19
C LEU A 702 -5.97 -43.99 47.10
N PRO A 703 -5.13 -43.44 46.20
CA PRO A 703 -3.69 -43.51 46.33
C PRO A 703 -3.22 -42.39 47.26
N THR A 704 -2.56 -42.82 48.33
CA THR A 704 -1.61 -42.07 49.16
C THR A 704 -0.62 -41.31 48.29
N VAL A 705 -0.54 -40.01 48.52
CA VAL A 705 0.50 -39.12 47.99
C VAL A 705 1.81 -39.48 48.70
N GLN A 706 2.78 -39.91 47.92
CA GLN A 706 4.17 -40.08 48.33
C GLN A 706 4.85 -38.72 48.09
N ASP A 707 5.20 -38.03 49.18
CA ASP A 707 6.01 -36.82 49.16
C ASP A 707 7.44 -37.21 48.75
N ASP A 708 7.84 -36.82 47.54
CA ASP A 708 9.24 -36.77 47.15
C ASP A 708 9.82 -35.44 47.63
N ASP A 709 10.62 -35.51 48.70
CA ASP A 709 11.45 -34.42 49.22
C ASP A 709 12.53 -34.05 48.17
N GLU A 710 12.26 -33.04 47.35
CA GLU A 710 13.28 -32.40 46.51
C GLU A 710 14.16 -31.46 47.35
N GLU A 711 15.44 -31.81 47.43
CA GLU A 711 16.52 -31.12 48.12
C GLU A 711 16.73 -29.70 47.55
N MET A 712 16.57 -28.66 48.39
CA MET A 712 16.79 -27.28 47.97
C MET A 712 18.28 -27.02 47.66
N PRO A 713 18.61 -26.33 46.55
CA PRO A 713 19.98 -25.93 46.28
C PRO A 713 20.47 -24.90 47.31
N SER A 714 21.59 -25.22 47.95
CA SER A 714 22.31 -24.35 48.87
C SER A 714 22.80 -23.09 48.16
N ILE A 715 22.40 -21.92 48.66
CA ILE A 715 22.89 -20.62 48.23
C ILE A 715 24.27 -20.41 48.88
N ASP A 716 25.29 -20.29 48.03
CA ASP A 716 26.65 -19.92 48.42
C ASP A 716 26.68 -18.40 48.69
N VAL A 717 27.03 -18.00 49.92
CA VAL A 717 26.90 -16.63 50.42
C VAL A 717 28.27 -15.94 50.62
N ASP A 718 29.35 -16.54 50.13
CA ASP A 718 30.71 -16.01 50.31
C ASP A 718 31.25 -15.35 49.02
N SER A 719 30.65 -14.24 48.62
CA SER A 719 31.31 -13.32 47.68
C SER A 719 30.71 -11.92 47.69
N ASP A 720 30.92 -11.22 48.80
CA ASP A 720 31.05 -9.76 48.77
C ASP A 720 31.96 -9.37 49.93
N SER A 721 33.25 -9.21 49.63
CA SER A 721 34.21 -8.52 50.50
C SER A 721 34.77 -7.37 49.70
N ASP A 722 34.38 -6.17 50.12
CA ASP A 722 34.99 -4.89 49.74
C ASP A 722 36.48 -4.86 50.09
N SER A 723 37.31 -4.34 49.19
CA SER A 723 38.53 -3.62 49.56
C SER A 723 39.10 -2.82 48.36
N ASP A 724 39.11 -1.50 48.55
CA ASP A 724 39.98 -0.42 48.04
C ASP A 724 40.32 -0.27 46.54
#